data_AF-A0A560B047-F1
#
_entry.id   AF-A0A560B047-F1
#
_cell.length_a   1.000
_cell.length_b   1.000
_cell.length_c   1.000
_cell.angle_alpha   90.00
_cell.angle_beta   90.00
_cell.angle_gamma   90.00
#
_symmetry.space_group_name_H-M   'P 1'
#
loop_
_entity.id
_entity.type
_entity.pdbx_description
1 polymer ?
#
loop_
_entity_poly.entity_id
_entity_poly.type
_entity_poly.pdbx_seq_one_letter_code
_entity_poly.pdbx_strand_id
1 'polypeptide(L)'
;MLLSKPMPQSIRILVGVSPWIAFGVLQPVGHPMAALAALLVGLTLCAQDWRRGSLKAPDLVAAAFFAALLLTGPLEHMGVAVHLALAGMAFASLALGRPFTLPYARETTPPGLWHLPQFVAVNKAVTALWGAVFLAGTAGFAIATEVGVVTSALATLAGLLGTRRLPDWLVDRAVACRLAEREPHRWPAPTVLGQTDGVVVVGAGIGGLTAAALLAEAGVRVTVLEAHDRPGGYCSSWDRKVRMRDGTVGRFTFDAGVHDVSGTRPDRPVGHLLRMVGVADRVRWQPVTRGIVRNSALEPLPGDAEGLTALIAREHPGSAAGAAAFLEEMRGVHRDLYRGCADTGLPHIPRDVAAMRAYPLECPQAFRWQDRGFLEMLEHFVPDAGARALLSSLTGYLSDRPERLGATQMAPIFGYFFDGGAYPEGGSQRLADALVEAIRANGGEVRLRTPVRRILVEDGRAAGVETMDGERIAAAAVISNVDARRTLLELVGEEHLPADCAEQYRALRPTTSAFLVTLALDIRPDLPAMTFLKDAGMALALPSAHDATLAPPGCAALTLMRLEPAGGRPWDRSAPDYRARKAREGDAMIAAAAAVIPDLERHILHRQEASAATFARYAHTTDGAIYGVDPALPAKSPVPGLLLAGGGVFPGPGVEACVISGRRAAEALVGPARARQAEGGRRAA
;
A
#
# COMPACT_ATOMS: atom_id res chain seq x y z
N MET A 1 -8.07 -9.45 36.97
CA MET A 1 -7.06 -10.55 36.98
C MET A 1 -5.66 -9.94 37.02
N LEU A 2 -5.11 -9.74 38.22
CA LEU A 2 -3.80 -9.11 38.50
C LEU A 2 -2.77 -10.13 39.01
N LEU A 3 -2.82 -11.36 38.48
CA LEU A 3 -1.92 -12.49 38.76
C LEU A 3 -1.71 -13.15 37.39
N SER A 4 -0.55 -13.30 36.77
CA SER A 4 0.85 -13.15 37.14
C SER A 4 1.56 -12.64 35.88
N LYS A 5 2.40 -11.58 35.97
CA LYS A 5 3.23 -11.24 34.81
C LYS A 5 4.23 -12.38 34.60
N PRO A 6 4.35 -12.95 33.39
CA PRO A 6 5.35 -13.99 33.12
C PRO A 6 6.74 -13.45 33.49
N MET A 7 7.54 -14.26 34.17
CA MET A 7 8.91 -13.87 34.55
C MET A 7 9.68 -13.39 33.30
N PRO A 8 10.41 -12.26 33.37
CA PRO A 8 11.24 -11.76 32.28
C PRO A 8 12.20 -12.82 31.74
N GLN A 9 12.43 -12.81 30.41
CA GLN A 9 13.34 -13.74 29.73
C GLN A 9 14.72 -13.79 30.40
N SER A 10 15.26 -12.65 30.83
CA SER A 10 16.54 -12.56 31.53
C SER A 10 16.59 -13.36 32.83
N ILE A 11 15.49 -13.39 33.60
CA ILE A 11 15.40 -14.14 34.86
C ILE A 11 15.31 -15.65 34.57
N ARG A 12 14.60 -16.06 33.51
CA ARG A 12 14.50 -17.47 33.14
C ARG A 12 15.82 -18.04 32.64
N ILE A 13 16.60 -17.24 31.90
CA ILE A 13 17.96 -17.62 31.53
C ILE A 13 18.81 -17.85 32.78
N LEU A 14 18.69 -17.01 33.82
CA LEU A 14 19.37 -17.22 35.11
C LEU A 14 18.94 -18.52 35.81
N VAL A 15 17.66 -18.89 35.74
CA VAL A 15 17.18 -20.18 36.26
C VAL A 15 17.87 -21.35 35.55
N GLY A 16 18.04 -21.27 34.23
CA GLY A 16 18.80 -22.28 33.46
C GLY A 16 20.30 -22.33 33.79
N VAL A 17 20.84 -21.27 34.38
CA VAL A 17 22.24 -21.24 34.88
C VAL A 17 22.33 -21.67 36.35
N SER A 18 21.21 -21.93 37.02
CA SER A 18 21.19 -22.30 38.45
C SER A 18 21.99 -23.56 38.84
N PRO A 19 22.17 -24.61 37.98
CA PRO A 19 23.09 -25.70 38.28
C PRO A 19 24.53 -25.22 38.52
N TRP A 20 24.99 -24.26 37.72
CA TRP A 20 26.35 -23.70 37.82
C TRP A 20 26.52 -22.83 39.06
N ILE A 21 25.47 -22.09 39.42
CA ILE A 21 25.45 -21.29 40.66
C ILE A 21 25.47 -22.23 41.87
N ALA A 22 24.65 -23.28 41.89
CA ALA A 22 24.61 -24.27 42.95
C ALA A 22 25.98 -24.95 43.14
N PHE A 23 26.64 -25.32 42.05
CA PHE A 23 28.00 -25.86 42.08
C PHE A 23 28.98 -24.89 42.75
N GLY A 24 28.99 -23.61 42.34
CA GLY A 24 29.89 -22.60 42.88
C GLY A 24 29.68 -22.32 44.37
N VAL A 25 28.42 -22.25 44.81
CA VAL A 25 28.06 -22.00 46.22
C VAL A 25 28.43 -23.19 47.12
N LEU A 26 28.28 -24.42 46.62
CA LEU A 26 28.50 -25.63 47.42
C LEU A 26 29.95 -26.15 47.35
N GLN A 27 30.82 -25.54 46.54
CA GLN A 27 32.25 -25.87 46.48
C GLN A 27 32.92 -26.00 47.88
N PRO A 28 32.68 -25.08 48.85
CA PRO A 28 33.31 -25.17 50.16
C PRO A 28 32.88 -26.39 50.99
N VAL A 29 31.73 -27.00 50.67
CA VAL A 29 31.17 -28.16 51.38
C VAL A 29 31.78 -29.48 50.88
N GLY A 30 32.42 -29.45 49.70
CA GLY A 30 33.11 -30.59 49.10
C GLY A 30 32.71 -30.81 47.65
N HIS A 31 33.71 -30.96 46.79
CA HIS A 31 33.57 -31.09 45.34
C HIS A 31 32.53 -32.13 44.87
N PRO A 32 32.53 -33.40 45.35
CA PRO A 32 31.55 -34.39 44.89
C PRO A 32 30.12 -34.04 45.30
N MET A 33 29.91 -33.43 46.48
CA MET A 33 28.59 -32.99 46.90
C MET A 33 28.10 -31.78 46.09
N ALA A 34 28.99 -30.85 45.78
CA ALA A 34 28.69 -29.71 44.91
C ALA A 34 28.31 -30.14 43.49
N ALA A 35 29.06 -31.08 42.91
CA ALA A 35 28.78 -31.64 41.59
C ALA A 35 27.48 -32.45 41.57
N LEU A 36 27.21 -33.24 42.61
CA LEU A 36 25.97 -34.00 42.74
C LEU A 36 24.75 -33.08 42.88
N ALA A 37 24.84 -32.05 43.72
CA ALA A 37 23.77 -31.07 43.87
C ALA A 37 23.48 -30.33 42.54
N ALA A 38 24.53 -29.89 41.83
CA ALA A 38 24.39 -29.25 40.53
C ALA A 38 23.78 -30.18 39.48
N LEU A 39 24.19 -31.46 39.45
CA LEU A 39 23.58 -32.48 38.57
C LEU A 39 22.10 -32.68 38.89
N LEU A 40 21.72 -32.79 40.17
CA LEU A 40 20.32 -32.95 40.57
C LEU A 40 19.46 -31.74 40.17
N VAL A 41 19.98 -30.51 40.33
CA VAL A 41 19.32 -29.29 39.86
C VAL A 41 19.16 -29.33 38.33
N GLY A 42 20.22 -29.68 37.59
CA GLY A 42 20.18 -29.80 36.12
C GLY A 42 19.18 -30.85 35.63
N LEU A 43 19.18 -32.06 36.22
CA LEU A 43 18.22 -33.12 35.90
C LEU A 43 16.79 -32.73 36.22
N THR A 44 16.57 -31.99 37.31
CA THR A 44 15.25 -31.47 37.68
C THR A 44 14.74 -30.47 36.64
N LEU A 45 15.59 -29.53 36.20
CA LEU A 45 15.26 -28.58 35.13
C LEU A 45 14.96 -29.31 33.81
N CYS A 46 15.81 -30.25 33.41
CA CYS A 46 15.57 -31.11 32.25
C CYS A 46 14.22 -31.83 32.32
N ALA A 47 13.89 -32.44 33.46
CA ALA A 47 12.63 -33.14 33.65
C ALA A 47 11.40 -32.20 33.58
N GLN A 48 11.51 -31.00 34.15
CA GLN A 48 10.47 -29.98 34.08
C GLN A 48 10.25 -29.48 32.65
N ASP A 49 11.33 -29.17 31.93
CA ASP A 49 11.26 -28.63 30.58
C ASP A 49 10.89 -29.71 29.55
N TRP A 50 11.27 -30.97 29.78
CA TRP A 50 10.77 -32.12 29.04
C TRP A 50 9.25 -32.26 29.13
N ARG A 51 8.69 -32.18 30.35
CA ARG A 51 7.23 -32.25 30.57
C ARG A 51 6.48 -31.11 29.89
N ARG A 52 7.13 -29.97 29.68
CA ARG A 52 6.58 -28.80 28.97
C ARG A 52 6.80 -28.84 27.46
N GLY A 53 7.48 -29.87 26.93
CA GLY A 53 7.83 -29.99 25.52
C GLY A 53 8.83 -28.93 25.03
N SER A 54 9.64 -28.36 25.94
CA SER A 54 10.54 -27.24 25.65
C SER A 54 11.92 -27.46 26.29
N LEU A 55 12.49 -28.65 26.14
CA LEU A 55 13.83 -28.98 26.63
C LEU A 55 14.89 -27.97 26.15
N LYS A 56 15.63 -27.37 27.08
CA LYS A 56 16.55 -26.26 26.77
C LYS A 56 18.00 -26.75 26.80
N ALA A 57 18.81 -26.23 25.88
CA ALA A 57 20.22 -26.60 25.77
C ALA A 57 21.05 -26.34 27.06
N PRO A 58 20.85 -25.22 27.81
CA PRO A 58 21.57 -24.98 29.05
C PRO A 58 21.40 -26.09 30.09
N ASP A 59 20.19 -26.62 30.24
CA ASP A 59 19.88 -27.64 31.25
C ASP A 59 20.55 -28.97 30.91
N LEU A 60 20.51 -29.35 29.62
CA LEU A 60 21.19 -30.55 29.11
C LEU A 60 22.70 -30.47 29.25
N VAL A 61 23.30 -29.33 28.89
CA VAL A 61 24.74 -29.12 28.98
C VAL A 61 25.18 -29.10 30.44
N ALA A 62 24.42 -28.48 31.33
CA ALA A 62 24.68 -28.52 32.76
C ALA A 62 24.63 -29.97 33.31
N ALA A 63 23.58 -30.72 33.01
CA ALA A 63 23.46 -32.11 33.46
C ALA A 63 24.59 -32.99 32.91
N ALA A 64 24.92 -32.88 31.62
CA ALA A 64 26.01 -33.62 31.01
C ALA A 64 27.38 -33.26 31.61
N PHE A 65 27.63 -31.95 31.81
CA PHE A 65 28.88 -31.46 32.39
C PHE A 65 29.10 -31.97 33.82
N PHE A 66 28.09 -31.84 34.69
CA PHE A 66 28.22 -32.27 36.09
C PHE A 66 28.20 -33.79 36.25
N ALA A 67 27.53 -34.53 35.37
CA ALA A 67 27.65 -35.98 35.31
C ALA A 67 29.07 -36.42 34.91
N ALA A 68 29.65 -35.79 33.89
CA ALA A 68 31.05 -36.05 33.50
C ALA A 68 32.01 -35.69 34.64
N LEU A 69 31.79 -34.54 35.29
CA LEU A 69 32.63 -34.07 36.38
C LEU A 69 32.62 -35.00 37.60
N LEU A 70 31.49 -35.62 37.91
CA LEU A 70 31.40 -36.66 38.97
C LEU A 70 32.22 -37.91 38.62
N LEU A 71 32.37 -38.24 37.34
CA LEU A 71 33.13 -39.40 36.87
C LEU A 71 34.63 -39.11 36.79
N THR A 72 35.01 -37.90 36.36
CA THR A 72 36.41 -37.52 36.13
C THR A 72 37.10 -36.90 37.34
N GLY A 73 36.34 -36.41 38.32
CA GLY A 73 36.88 -35.63 39.44
C GLY A 73 37.13 -34.16 39.10
N PRO A 74 37.67 -33.36 40.05
CA PRO A 74 37.89 -31.93 39.88
C PRO A 74 38.88 -31.61 38.76
N LEU A 75 38.61 -30.55 38.01
CA LEU A 75 39.48 -30.03 36.96
C LEU A 75 40.37 -28.90 37.52
N GLU A 76 41.64 -28.86 37.09
CA GLU A 76 42.61 -27.84 37.51
C GLU A 76 42.15 -26.41 37.17
N HIS A 77 41.51 -26.23 36.00
CA HIS A 77 40.99 -24.93 35.55
C HIS A 77 39.47 -24.93 35.44
N MET A 78 38.79 -25.20 36.56
CA MET A 78 37.33 -25.31 36.62
C MET A 78 36.59 -24.12 36.00
N GLY A 79 37.03 -22.89 36.30
CA GLY A 79 36.42 -21.67 35.75
C GLY A 79 36.50 -21.59 34.22
N VAL A 80 37.63 -21.97 33.64
CA VAL A 80 37.84 -22.05 32.19
C VAL A 80 36.94 -23.14 31.58
N ALA A 81 36.90 -24.33 32.18
CA ALA A 81 36.10 -25.46 31.70
C ALA A 81 34.59 -25.14 31.66
N VAL A 82 34.06 -24.51 32.73
CA VAL A 82 32.66 -24.09 32.81
C VAL A 82 32.31 -23.08 31.71
N HIS A 83 33.13 -22.03 31.55
CA HIS A 83 32.85 -20.98 30.58
C HIS A 83 33.03 -21.45 29.13
N LEU A 84 33.98 -22.35 28.87
CA LEU A 84 34.10 -23.01 27.57
C LEU A 84 32.92 -23.93 27.26
N ALA A 85 32.39 -24.66 28.23
CA ALA A 85 31.19 -25.48 28.02
C ALA A 85 29.98 -24.60 27.66
N LEU A 86 29.79 -23.48 28.35
CA LEU A 86 28.71 -22.52 28.08
C LEU A 86 28.89 -21.79 26.74
N ALA A 87 30.11 -21.37 26.41
CA ALA A 87 30.44 -20.77 25.11
C ALA A 87 30.22 -21.79 23.97
N GLY A 88 30.73 -23.01 24.13
CA GLY A 88 30.57 -24.11 23.18
C GLY A 88 29.11 -24.42 22.91
N MET A 89 28.28 -24.49 23.95
CA MET A 89 26.82 -24.59 23.80
C MET A 89 26.24 -23.44 22.98
N ALA A 90 26.58 -22.19 23.32
CA ALA A 90 26.02 -21.02 22.63
C ALA A 90 26.36 -21.05 21.13
N PHE A 91 27.63 -21.29 20.77
CA PHE A 91 28.06 -21.35 19.36
C PHE A 91 27.57 -22.59 18.63
N ALA A 92 27.52 -23.76 19.27
CA ALA A 92 26.93 -24.97 18.68
C ALA A 92 25.44 -24.75 18.37
N SER A 93 24.70 -24.08 19.27
CA SER A 93 23.29 -23.74 19.05
C SER A 93 23.10 -22.79 17.85
N LEU A 94 24.03 -21.87 17.61
CA LEU A 94 24.05 -21.01 16.42
C LEU A 94 24.34 -21.81 15.15
N ALA A 95 25.35 -22.69 15.18
CA ALA A 95 25.75 -23.53 14.05
C ALA A 95 24.61 -24.48 13.62
N LEU A 96 23.84 -24.99 14.57
CA LEU A 96 22.65 -25.81 14.31
C LEU A 96 21.41 -24.99 13.88
N GLY A 97 21.53 -23.66 13.78
CA GLY A 97 20.43 -22.77 13.41
C GLY A 97 19.34 -22.64 14.46
N ARG A 98 19.56 -23.14 15.68
CA ARG A 98 18.60 -23.18 16.79
C ARG A 98 19.19 -22.47 18.02
N PRO A 99 19.23 -21.12 18.03
CA PRO A 99 19.84 -20.37 19.13
C PRO A 99 19.21 -20.77 20.46
N PHE A 100 20.04 -21.05 21.48
CA PHE A 100 19.55 -21.57 22.78
C PHE A 100 18.61 -20.59 23.51
N THR A 101 18.60 -19.31 23.12
CA THR A 101 17.74 -18.26 23.68
C THR A 101 16.30 -18.34 23.15
N LEU A 102 16.08 -19.03 22.02
CA LEU A 102 14.80 -19.11 21.34
C LEU A 102 13.66 -19.72 22.19
N PRO A 103 13.85 -20.84 22.92
CA PRO A 103 12.80 -21.39 23.79
C PRO A 103 12.38 -20.39 24.87
N TYR A 104 13.33 -19.65 25.44
CA TYR A 104 13.05 -18.63 26.45
C TYR A 104 12.24 -17.45 25.88
N ALA A 105 12.56 -17.00 24.66
CA ALA A 105 11.82 -15.92 24.01
C ALA A 105 10.39 -16.32 23.64
N ARG A 106 10.14 -17.58 23.28
CA ARG A 106 8.80 -18.11 22.96
C ARG A 106 7.86 -18.02 24.16
N GLU A 107 8.36 -18.19 25.37
CA GLU A 107 7.55 -18.13 26.59
C GLU A 107 7.03 -16.71 26.93
N THR A 108 7.60 -15.65 26.32
CA THR A 108 7.20 -14.25 26.54
C THR A 108 6.67 -13.56 25.28
N THR A 109 6.65 -14.24 24.13
CA THR A 109 6.25 -13.69 22.84
C THR A 109 5.01 -14.40 22.32
N PRO A 110 4.02 -13.72 21.73
CA PRO A 110 2.86 -14.36 21.13
C PRO A 110 3.25 -15.45 20.09
N PRO A 111 2.60 -16.64 20.10
CA PRO A 111 2.90 -17.72 19.16
C PRO A 111 2.86 -17.34 17.68
N GLY A 112 1.97 -16.40 17.33
CA GLY A 112 1.86 -15.87 15.97
C GLY A 112 3.10 -15.16 15.45
N LEU A 113 4.08 -14.83 16.29
CA LEU A 113 5.33 -14.17 15.86
C LEU A 113 6.52 -15.12 15.79
N TRP A 114 6.39 -16.35 16.29
CA TRP A 114 7.52 -17.28 16.43
C TRP A 114 8.12 -17.74 15.11
N HIS A 115 7.34 -17.69 14.02
CA HIS A 115 7.75 -18.12 12.69
C HIS A 115 8.47 -17.01 11.90
N LEU A 116 8.45 -15.77 12.39
CA LEU A 116 9.04 -14.65 11.68
C LEU A 116 10.57 -14.80 11.63
N PRO A 117 11.20 -14.69 10.44
CA PRO A 117 12.66 -14.75 10.32
C PRO A 117 13.37 -13.73 11.22
N GLN A 118 12.75 -12.57 11.44
CA GLN A 118 13.26 -11.52 12.32
C GLN A 118 13.31 -11.97 13.78
N PHE A 119 12.30 -12.72 14.25
CA PHE A 119 12.28 -13.27 15.61
C PHE A 119 13.45 -14.24 15.83
N VAL A 120 13.74 -15.10 14.84
CA VAL A 120 14.89 -16.01 14.89
C VAL A 120 16.21 -15.23 14.83
N ALA A 121 16.32 -14.22 13.97
CA ALA A 121 17.53 -13.41 13.83
C ALA A 121 17.90 -12.65 15.11
N VAL A 122 16.90 -12.07 15.80
CA VAL A 122 17.12 -11.41 17.09
C VAL A 122 17.63 -12.41 18.14
N ASN A 123 17.05 -13.61 18.21
CA ASN A 123 17.53 -14.64 19.14
C ASN A 123 18.94 -15.14 18.78
N LYS A 124 19.31 -15.23 17.50
CA LYS A 124 20.71 -15.48 17.10
C LYS A 124 21.65 -14.41 17.65
N ALA A 125 21.27 -13.13 17.55
CA ALA A 125 22.08 -12.03 18.10
C ALA A 125 22.22 -12.10 19.63
N VAL A 126 21.13 -12.37 20.35
CA VAL A 126 21.16 -12.53 21.82
C VAL A 126 22.00 -13.75 22.22
N THR A 127 21.91 -14.87 21.49
CA THR A 127 22.76 -16.03 21.73
C THR A 127 24.24 -15.74 21.44
N ALA A 128 24.57 -14.99 20.38
CA ALA A 128 25.94 -14.58 20.09
C ALA A 128 26.51 -13.67 21.18
N LEU A 129 25.69 -12.75 21.71
CA LEU A 129 26.05 -11.94 22.89
C LEU A 129 26.42 -12.83 24.08
N TRP A 130 25.61 -13.84 24.41
CA TRP A 130 25.94 -14.77 25.49
C TRP A 130 27.20 -15.59 25.21
N GLY A 131 27.41 -16.03 23.98
CA GLY A 131 28.67 -16.68 23.57
C GLY A 131 29.89 -15.80 23.84
N ALA A 132 29.82 -14.51 23.50
CA ALA A 132 30.87 -13.54 23.79
C ALA A 132 31.06 -13.29 25.30
N VAL A 133 29.96 -13.20 26.06
CA VAL A 133 30.00 -13.08 27.53
C VAL A 133 30.73 -14.27 28.16
N PHE A 134 30.44 -15.49 27.70
CA PHE A 134 31.10 -16.68 28.21
C PHE A 134 32.58 -16.73 27.82
N LEU A 135 32.94 -16.36 26.59
CA LEU A 135 34.36 -16.26 26.18
C LEU A 135 35.15 -15.22 26.98
N ALA A 136 34.54 -14.08 27.31
CA ALA A 136 35.17 -13.07 28.18
C ALA A 136 35.45 -13.65 29.57
N GLY A 137 34.51 -14.41 30.13
CA GLY A 137 34.71 -15.16 31.37
C GLY A 137 35.85 -16.18 31.25
N THR A 138 35.89 -16.96 30.17
CA THR A 138 37.00 -17.90 29.88
C THR A 138 38.35 -17.19 29.90
N ALA A 139 38.48 -16.06 29.20
CA ALA A 139 39.71 -15.29 29.14
C ALA A 139 40.12 -14.76 30.52
N GLY A 140 39.17 -14.26 31.32
CA GLY A 140 39.43 -13.82 32.69
C GLY A 140 39.94 -14.95 33.58
N PHE A 141 39.31 -16.12 33.55
CA PHE A 141 39.73 -17.30 34.34
C PHE A 141 41.05 -17.91 33.86
N ALA A 142 41.42 -17.71 32.59
CA ALA A 142 42.72 -18.11 32.07
C ALA A 142 43.86 -17.21 32.57
N ILE A 143 43.57 -15.96 32.96
CA ILE A 143 44.56 -15.03 33.55
C ILE A 143 44.75 -15.35 35.04
N ALA A 144 43.68 -15.30 35.83
CA ALA A 144 43.68 -15.60 37.26
C ALA A 144 42.26 -15.83 37.77
N THR A 145 42.10 -16.62 38.84
CA THR A 145 40.77 -16.91 39.42
C THR A 145 40.03 -15.64 39.84
N GLU A 146 40.71 -14.70 40.51
CA GLU A 146 40.10 -13.44 40.97
C GLU A 146 39.65 -12.56 39.79
N VAL A 147 40.49 -12.46 38.75
CA VAL A 147 40.17 -11.75 37.51
C VAL A 147 38.99 -12.39 36.80
N GLY A 148 38.94 -13.73 36.75
CA GLY A 148 37.85 -14.49 36.16
C GLY A 148 36.51 -14.28 36.87
N VAL A 149 36.49 -14.27 38.21
CA VAL A 149 35.28 -14.01 38.99
C VAL A 149 34.72 -12.62 38.71
N VAL A 150 35.58 -11.58 38.73
CA VAL A 150 35.16 -10.19 38.46
C VAL A 150 34.69 -10.04 37.01
N THR A 151 35.49 -10.54 36.05
CA THR A 151 35.17 -10.45 34.61
C THR A 151 33.87 -11.16 34.28
N SER A 152 33.67 -12.37 34.81
CA SER A 152 32.44 -13.16 34.61
C SER A 152 31.21 -12.47 35.21
N ALA A 153 31.33 -11.90 36.41
CA ALA A 153 30.23 -11.16 37.05
C ALA A 153 29.83 -9.93 36.23
N LEU A 154 30.80 -9.11 35.81
CA LEU A 154 30.56 -7.93 34.99
C LEU A 154 30.02 -8.29 33.60
N ALA A 155 30.60 -9.31 32.95
CA ALA A 155 30.14 -9.78 31.64
C ALA A 155 28.73 -10.37 31.71
N THR A 156 28.40 -11.10 32.77
CA THR A 156 27.04 -11.63 33.01
C THR A 156 26.04 -10.50 33.22
N LEU A 157 26.39 -9.47 34.01
CA LEU A 157 25.55 -8.29 34.18
C LEU A 157 25.31 -7.57 32.83
N ALA A 158 26.36 -7.42 32.03
CA ALA A 158 26.27 -6.88 30.68
C ALA A 158 25.40 -7.77 29.76
N GLY A 159 25.53 -9.09 29.85
CA GLY A 159 24.71 -10.07 29.11
C GLY A 159 23.22 -10.00 29.48
N LEU A 160 22.90 -9.80 30.76
CA LEU A 160 21.53 -9.61 31.25
C LEU A 160 20.93 -8.29 30.75
N LEU A 161 21.67 -7.20 30.88
CA LEU A 161 21.26 -5.88 30.37
C LEU A 161 21.08 -5.91 28.84
N GLY A 162 22.02 -6.55 28.14
CA GLY A 162 21.99 -6.75 26.70
C GLY A 162 20.79 -7.61 26.26
N THR A 163 20.50 -8.71 26.96
CA THR A 163 19.31 -9.55 26.68
C THR A 163 18.01 -8.75 26.81
N ARG A 164 17.96 -7.77 27.72
CA ARG A 164 16.78 -6.91 27.90
C ARG A 164 16.67 -5.82 26.84
N ARG A 165 17.77 -5.20 26.40
CA ARG A 165 17.76 -4.01 25.52
C ARG A 165 18.07 -4.28 24.06
N LEU A 166 18.91 -5.27 23.76
CA LEU A 166 19.36 -5.59 22.40
C LEU A 166 18.22 -5.99 21.46
N PRO A 167 17.22 -6.83 21.88
CA PRO A 167 16.09 -7.15 21.02
C PRO A 167 15.31 -5.92 20.56
N ASP A 168 14.93 -5.05 21.50
CA ASP A 168 14.18 -3.83 21.20
C ASP A 168 15.00 -2.91 20.29
N TRP A 169 16.29 -2.71 20.60
CA TRP A 169 17.17 -1.88 19.79
C TRP A 169 17.33 -2.41 18.35
N LEU A 170 17.51 -3.72 18.17
CA LEU A 170 17.62 -4.33 16.84
C LEU A 170 16.33 -4.18 16.03
N VAL A 171 15.18 -4.42 16.66
CA VAL A 171 13.87 -4.26 16.02
C VAL A 171 13.62 -2.81 15.66
N ASP A 172 13.82 -1.87 16.60
CA ASP A 172 13.63 -0.44 16.39
C ASP A 172 14.53 0.08 15.26
N ARG A 173 15.80 -0.35 15.23
CA ARG A 173 16.75 -0.01 14.16
C ARG A 173 16.28 -0.55 12.81
N ALA A 174 15.87 -1.81 12.73
CA ALA A 174 15.41 -2.43 11.49
C ALA A 174 14.10 -1.79 10.97
N VAL A 175 13.17 -1.47 11.88
CA VAL A 175 11.94 -0.76 11.58
C VAL A 175 12.24 0.66 11.09
N ALA A 176 13.14 1.37 11.76
CA ALA A 176 13.56 2.72 11.35
C ALA A 176 14.18 2.72 9.94
N CYS A 177 14.98 1.70 9.60
CA CYS A 177 15.51 1.53 8.24
C CYS A 177 14.38 1.33 7.22
N ARG A 178 13.41 0.44 7.47
CA ARG A 178 12.26 0.23 6.56
C ARG A 178 11.39 1.48 6.41
N LEU A 179 11.19 2.24 7.48
CA LEU A 179 10.49 3.53 7.42
C LEU A 179 11.27 4.56 6.60
N ALA A 180 12.61 4.52 6.65
CA ALA A 180 13.45 5.37 5.80
C ALA A 180 13.39 4.98 4.33
N GLU A 181 13.33 3.68 4.02
CA GLU A 181 13.16 3.19 2.64
C GLU A 181 11.83 3.61 2.00
N ARG A 182 10.76 3.79 2.81
CA ARG A 182 9.45 4.28 2.33
C ARG A 182 9.44 5.78 2.00
N GLU A 183 10.38 6.54 2.54
CA GLU A 183 10.54 7.98 2.29
C GLU A 183 11.99 8.26 1.91
N PRO A 184 12.41 7.88 0.69
CA PRO A 184 13.79 8.02 0.26
C PRO A 184 14.23 9.50 0.19
N HIS A 185 13.27 10.41 0.02
CA HIS A 185 13.51 11.85 -0.12
C HIS A 185 13.06 12.59 1.14
N ARG A 186 14.03 12.94 2.00
CA ARG A 186 13.79 13.63 3.27
C ARG A 186 14.35 15.04 3.24
N TRP A 187 13.45 16.00 3.17
CA TRP A 187 13.74 17.42 3.32
C TRP A 187 12.66 18.09 4.20
N PRO A 188 13.02 19.15 4.95
CA PRO A 188 12.08 19.86 5.81
C PRO A 188 11.01 20.56 4.96
N ALA A 189 9.76 20.52 5.41
CA ALA A 189 8.67 21.21 4.70
C ALA A 189 8.94 22.72 4.67
N PRO A 190 8.85 23.38 3.50
CA PRO A 190 8.97 24.83 3.44
C PRO A 190 7.83 25.48 4.22
N THR A 191 8.08 26.68 4.75
CA THR A 191 7.00 27.46 5.37
C THR A 191 6.11 27.98 4.24
N VAL A 192 4.84 27.57 4.20
CA VAL A 192 3.88 27.99 3.16
C VAL A 192 2.76 28.88 3.69
N LEU A 193 2.54 28.87 5.01
CA LEU A 193 1.52 29.69 5.65
C LEU A 193 2.02 31.13 5.86
N GLY A 194 1.15 32.10 5.56
CA GLY A 194 1.46 33.53 5.72
C GLY A 194 2.55 34.05 4.77
N GLN A 195 3.02 33.23 3.82
CA GLN A 195 3.97 33.65 2.80
C GLN A 195 3.27 34.39 1.66
N THR A 196 4.00 35.30 1.00
CA THR A 196 3.58 35.91 -0.28
C THR A 196 3.65 34.91 -1.42
N ASP A 197 4.63 34.01 -1.38
CA ASP A 197 4.78 32.96 -2.37
C ASP A 197 4.06 31.71 -1.86
N GLY A 198 2.96 31.37 -2.51
CA GLY A 198 2.07 30.28 -2.11
C GLY A 198 2.56 28.91 -2.59
N VAL A 199 1.62 28.02 -2.85
CA VAL A 199 1.85 26.71 -3.48
C VAL A 199 1.28 26.73 -4.89
N VAL A 200 2.07 26.31 -5.87
CA VAL A 200 1.59 26.08 -7.23
C VAL A 200 1.32 24.59 -7.42
N VAL A 201 0.13 24.25 -7.92
CA VAL A 201 -0.24 22.89 -8.31
C VAL A 201 -0.27 22.80 -9.84
N VAL A 202 0.54 21.91 -10.40
CA VAL A 202 0.62 21.68 -11.85
C VAL A 202 -0.24 20.48 -12.22
N GLY A 203 -1.32 20.71 -12.96
CA GLY A 203 -2.31 19.73 -13.37
C GLY A 203 -3.50 19.65 -12.40
N ALA A 204 -4.71 19.81 -12.94
CA ALA A 204 -5.98 19.77 -12.23
C ALA A 204 -6.64 18.38 -12.28
N GLY A 205 -5.86 17.30 -12.19
CA GLY A 205 -6.40 15.96 -11.91
C GLY A 205 -6.79 15.80 -10.44
N ILE A 206 -7.48 14.72 -10.10
CA ILE A 206 -8.05 14.51 -8.76
C ILE A 206 -7.00 14.63 -7.63
N GLY A 207 -5.79 14.12 -7.81
CA GLY A 207 -4.73 14.25 -6.80
C GLY A 207 -4.30 15.70 -6.57
N GLY A 208 -4.07 16.46 -7.65
CA GLY A 208 -3.73 17.88 -7.60
C GLY A 208 -4.85 18.73 -6.99
N LEU A 209 -6.10 18.50 -7.44
CA LEU A 209 -7.28 19.19 -6.90
C LEU A 209 -7.50 18.87 -5.42
N THR A 210 -7.26 17.64 -5.00
CA THR A 210 -7.33 17.25 -3.58
C THR A 210 -6.30 18.01 -2.76
N ALA A 211 -5.04 18.03 -3.20
CA ALA A 211 -3.98 18.76 -2.51
C ALA A 211 -4.31 20.26 -2.43
N ALA A 212 -4.74 20.85 -3.54
CA ALA A 212 -5.10 22.25 -3.62
C ALA A 212 -6.26 22.62 -2.70
N ALA A 213 -7.35 21.83 -2.68
CA ALA A 213 -8.52 22.09 -1.85
C ALA A 213 -8.16 22.05 -0.36
N LEU A 214 -7.36 21.06 0.06
CA LEU A 214 -6.92 20.92 1.45
C LEU A 214 -5.97 22.04 1.89
N LEU A 215 -5.07 22.47 1.01
CA LEU A 215 -4.15 23.56 1.29
C LEU A 215 -4.88 24.91 1.36
N ALA A 216 -5.82 25.16 0.43
CA ALA A 216 -6.66 26.35 0.45
C ALA A 216 -7.51 26.42 1.72
N GLU A 217 -8.16 25.31 2.11
CA GLU A 217 -8.91 25.21 3.37
C GLU A 217 -8.01 25.47 4.59
N ALA A 218 -6.73 25.06 4.54
CA ALA A 218 -5.75 25.34 5.59
C ALA A 218 -5.21 26.80 5.58
N GLY A 219 -5.70 27.66 4.68
CA GLY A 219 -5.32 29.07 4.55
C GLY A 219 -4.01 29.30 3.77
N VAL A 220 -3.55 28.33 3.00
CA VAL A 220 -2.40 28.49 2.10
C VAL A 220 -2.87 29.14 0.80
N ARG A 221 -2.12 30.13 0.28
CA ARG A 221 -2.36 30.67 -1.07
C ARG A 221 -2.02 29.58 -2.08
N VAL A 222 -3.00 29.17 -2.89
CA VAL A 222 -2.82 28.10 -3.89
C VAL A 222 -3.20 28.59 -5.27
N THR A 223 -2.39 28.27 -6.27
CA THR A 223 -2.71 28.46 -7.69
C THR A 223 -2.59 27.12 -8.42
N VAL A 224 -3.69 26.65 -9.00
CA VAL A 224 -3.72 25.45 -9.84
C VAL A 224 -3.62 25.86 -11.30
N LEU A 225 -2.71 25.23 -12.04
CA LEU A 225 -2.50 25.46 -13.47
C LEU A 225 -2.85 24.20 -14.26
N GLU A 226 -3.81 24.31 -15.16
CA GLU A 226 -4.30 23.21 -16.00
C GLU A 226 -4.08 23.53 -17.47
N ALA A 227 -3.48 22.59 -18.20
CA ALA A 227 -3.20 22.75 -19.63
C ALA A 227 -4.48 22.68 -20.48
N HIS A 228 -5.47 21.89 -20.06
CA HIS A 228 -6.73 21.71 -20.76
C HIS A 228 -7.73 22.85 -20.49
N ASP A 229 -8.81 22.86 -21.25
CA ASP A 229 -9.93 23.79 -21.10
C ASP A 229 -10.86 23.52 -19.91
N ARG A 230 -10.58 22.48 -19.11
CA ARG A 230 -11.39 22.02 -17.98
C ARG A 230 -10.54 21.24 -16.97
N PRO A 231 -10.93 21.21 -15.69
CA PRO A 231 -10.29 20.37 -14.69
C PRO A 231 -10.75 18.90 -14.78
N GLY A 232 -10.05 18.00 -14.10
CA GLY A 232 -10.48 16.63 -13.82
C GLY A 232 -9.56 15.53 -14.34
N GLY A 233 -8.73 15.80 -15.36
CA GLY A 233 -7.91 14.77 -16.00
C GLY A 233 -8.78 13.61 -16.52
N TYR A 234 -8.51 12.38 -16.10
CA TYR A 234 -9.36 11.22 -16.43
C TYR A 234 -10.76 11.24 -15.80
N CYS A 235 -10.99 12.11 -14.81
CA CYS A 235 -12.29 12.36 -14.19
C CYS A 235 -12.98 13.58 -14.84
N SER A 236 -12.87 13.68 -16.16
CA SER A 236 -13.52 14.72 -16.97
C SER A 236 -14.60 14.11 -17.86
N SER A 237 -15.65 14.90 -18.09
CA SER A 237 -16.75 14.54 -18.98
C SER A 237 -16.83 15.53 -20.13
N TRP A 238 -17.39 15.12 -21.27
CA TRP A 238 -17.67 16.02 -22.39
C TRP A 238 -19.02 15.73 -23.04
N ASP A 239 -19.62 16.80 -23.58
CA ASP A 239 -20.86 16.71 -24.34
C ASP A 239 -20.60 16.50 -25.83
N ARG A 240 -21.52 15.76 -26.46
CA ARG A 240 -21.67 15.65 -27.91
C ARG A 240 -23.11 15.96 -28.29
N LYS A 241 -23.29 16.90 -29.20
CA LYS A 241 -24.56 17.16 -29.88
C LYS A 241 -24.64 16.22 -31.08
N VAL A 242 -25.64 15.34 -31.09
CA VAL A 242 -25.82 14.30 -32.10
C VAL A 242 -27.18 14.47 -32.75
N ARG A 243 -27.22 14.39 -34.09
CA ARG A 243 -28.47 14.42 -34.85
C ARG A 243 -29.17 13.06 -34.73
N MET A 244 -30.39 13.08 -34.25
CA MET A 244 -31.27 11.93 -34.10
C MET A 244 -31.90 11.53 -35.44
N ARG A 245 -32.48 10.33 -35.50
CA ARG A 245 -33.16 9.83 -36.72
C ARG A 245 -34.38 10.65 -37.12
N ASP A 246 -35.09 11.20 -36.14
CA ASP A 246 -36.23 12.09 -36.35
C ASP A 246 -35.82 13.52 -36.76
N GLY A 247 -34.52 13.77 -36.92
CA GLY A 247 -33.96 15.06 -37.31
C GLY A 247 -33.71 16.03 -36.15
N THR A 248 -34.11 15.69 -34.91
CA THR A 248 -33.81 16.48 -33.72
C THR A 248 -32.34 16.38 -33.34
N VAL A 249 -31.87 17.22 -32.41
CA VAL A 249 -30.50 17.18 -31.88
C VAL A 249 -30.55 16.86 -30.40
N GLY A 250 -29.94 15.74 -30.02
CA GLY A 250 -29.80 15.35 -28.61
C GLY A 250 -28.39 15.58 -28.08
N ARG A 251 -28.29 15.75 -26.77
CA ARG A 251 -27.03 15.89 -26.04
C ARG A 251 -26.67 14.58 -25.35
N PHE A 252 -25.48 14.06 -25.64
CA PHE A 252 -24.90 12.88 -24.99
C PHE A 252 -23.65 13.29 -24.22
N THR A 253 -23.51 12.78 -23.00
CA THR A 253 -22.38 13.05 -22.11
C THR A 253 -21.54 11.79 -21.97
N PHE A 254 -20.23 11.91 -22.14
CA PHE A 254 -19.28 10.81 -22.04
C PHE A 254 -18.17 11.15 -21.04
N ASP A 255 -17.62 10.14 -20.36
CA ASP A 255 -16.49 10.28 -19.45
C ASP A 255 -15.17 9.84 -20.08
N ALA A 256 -14.07 10.44 -19.63
CA ALA A 256 -12.72 10.13 -20.11
C ALA A 256 -12.15 8.82 -19.57
N GLY A 257 -12.62 8.35 -18.42
CA GLY A 257 -12.13 7.09 -17.85
C GLY A 257 -12.80 6.61 -16.56
N VAL A 258 -13.46 7.49 -15.79
CA VAL A 258 -14.07 7.13 -14.51
C VAL A 258 -15.53 6.72 -14.69
N HIS A 259 -15.85 5.46 -14.36
CA HIS A 259 -17.20 4.90 -14.46
C HIS A 259 -17.66 4.20 -13.17
N ASP A 260 -16.77 4.06 -12.19
CA ASP A 260 -17.04 3.42 -10.90
C ASP A 260 -16.01 3.94 -9.87
N VAL A 261 -16.46 4.32 -8.67
CA VAL A 261 -15.63 4.97 -7.65
C VAL A 261 -15.84 4.29 -6.30
N SER A 262 -14.75 3.82 -5.71
CA SER A 262 -14.69 3.34 -4.33
C SER A 262 -14.45 4.46 -3.32
N GLY A 263 -14.65 4.16 -2.04
CA GLY A 263 -14.31 5.07 -0.94
C GLY A 263 -15.20 6.32 -0.85
N THR A 264 -16.40 6.28 -1.42
CA THR A 264 -17.36 7.39 -1.49
C THR A 264 -18.16 7.61 -0.21
N ARG A 265 -18.19 6.62 0.68
CA ARG A 265 -18.83 6.74 2.01
C ARG A 265 -18.17 7.86 2.84
N PRO A 266 -18.92 8.52 3.75
CA PRO A 266 -18.38 9.64 4.55
C PRO A 266 -17.17 9.32 5.42
N ASP A 267 -17.00 8.05 5.80
CA ASP A 267 -15.91 7.52 6.63
C ASP A 267 -14.73 6.94 5.80
N ARG A 268 -14.77 7.11 4.47
CA ARG A 268 -13.78 6.62 3.50
C ARG A 268 -13.11 7.78 2.76
N PRO A 269 -11.96 7.58 2.10
CA PRO A 269 -11.11 8.69 1.66
C PRO A 269 -11.79 9.75 0.80
N VAL A 270 -12.63 9.36 -0.18
CA VAL A 270 -13.31 10.30 -1.07
C VAL A 270 -14.42 11.04 -0.33
N GLY A 271 -15.30 10.33 0.37
CA GLY A 271 -16.39 10.97 1.13
C GLY A 271 -15.87 11.84 2.28
N HIS A 272 -14.81 11.41 2.95
CA HIS A 272 -14.12 12.16 3.99
C HIS A 272 -13.50 13.44 3.44
N LEU A 273 -12.85 13.40 2.26
CA LEU A 273 -12.34 14.61 1.61
C LEU A 273 -13.46 15.61 1.36
N LEU A 274 -14.54 15.18 0.70
CA LEU A 274 -15.65 16.05 0.35
C LEU A 274 -16.30 16.68 1.58
N ARG A 275 -16.40 15.94 2.70
CA ARG A 275 -16.85 16.46 3.99
C ARG A 275 -15.89 17.52 4.54
N MET A 276 -14.58 17.25 4.54
CA MET A 276 -13.59 18.17 5.09
C MET A 276 -13.55 19.51 4.35
N VAL A 277 -13.65 19.48 3.02
CA VAL A 277 -13.63 20.71 2.20
C VAL A 277 -15.04 21.30 2.00
N GLY A 278 -16.05 20.67 2.61
CA GLY A 278 -17.44 21.14 2.68
C GLY A 278 -18.18 21.21 1.34
N VAL A 279 -17.97 20.21 0.50
CA VAL A 279 -18.67 20.04 -0.80
C VAL A 279 -19.30 18.65 -0.95
N ALA A 280 -19.55 17.95 0.17
CA ALA A 280 -20.20 16.64 0.18
C ALA A 280 -21.60 16.65 -0.43
N ASP A 281 -22.34 17.75 -0.29
CA ASP A 281 -23.67 17.97 -0.88
C ASP A 281 -23.63 18.26 -2.38
N ARG A 282 -22.46 18.60 -2.94
CA ARG A 282 -22.28 18.90 -4.37
C ARG A 282 -22.22 17.66 -5.24
N VAL A 283 -21.86 16.51 -4.67
CA VAL A 283 -21.71 15.23 -5.39
C VAL A 283 -22.73 14.23 -4.86
N ARG A 284 -23.74 13.91 -5.67
CA ARG A 284 -24.70 12.83 -5.38
C ARG A 284 -24.20 11.54 -6.00
N TRP A 285 -24.11 10.50 -5.19
CA TRP A 285 -23.56 9.20 -5.56
C TRP A 285 -24.67 8.19 -5.88
N GLN A 286 -24.51 7.46 -6.97
CA GLN A 286 -25.43 6.40 -7.41
C GLN A 286 -24.74 5.04 -7.38
N PRO A 287 -25.33 3.98 -6.80
CA PRO A 287 -24.71 2.66 -6.77
C PRO A 287 -24.46 2.07 -8.16
N VAL A 288 -23.29 1.47 -8.36
CA VAL A 288 -22.91 0.84 -9.63
C VAL A 288 -23.34 -0.62 -9.68
N THR A 289 -24.10 -1.00 -10.72
CA THR A 289 -24.50 -2.38 -11.01
C THR A 289 -23.51 -3.02 -11.99
N ARG A 290 -23.19 -4.29 -11.75
CA ARG A 290 -22.16 -5.00 -12.52
C ARG A 290 -22.71 -6.28 -13.15
N GLY A 291 -22.23 -6.60 -14.33
CA GLY A 291 -22.52 -7.83 -15.07
C GLY A 291 -21.25 -8.44 -15.63
N ILE A 292 -21.26 -9.75 -15.84
CA ILE A 292 -20.18 -10.48 -16.48
C ILE A 292 -20.75 -11.33 -17.61
N VAL A 293 -20.09 -11.31 -18.76
CA VAL A 293 -20.43 -12.16 -19.90
C VAL A 293 -19.46 -13.33 -19.92
N ARG A 294 -20.00 -14.55 -19.79
CA ARG A 294 -19.27 -15.82 -19.86
C ARG A 294 -20.08 -16.79 -20.72
N ASN A 295 -19.42 -17.56 -21.57
CA ASN A 295 -20.09 -18.54 -22.45
C ASN A 295 -21.22 -17.90 -23.28
N SER A 296 -21.03 -16.66 -23.75
CA SER A 296 -22.04 -15.86 -24.47
C SER A 296 -23.32 -15.53 -23.70
N ALA A 297 -23.35 -15.73 -22.38
CA ALA A 297 -24.46 -15.35 -21.51
C ALA A 297 -24.08 -14.19 -20.60
N LEU A 298 -24.96 -13.19 -20.50
CA LEU A 298 -24.85 -12.11 -19.53
C LEU A 298 -25.41 -12.58 -18.18
N GLU A 299 -24.60 -12.46 -17.15
CA GLU A 299 -24.98 -12.79 -15.79
C GLU A 299 -24.72 -11.59 -14.86
N PRO A 300 -25.63 -11.28 -13.92
CA PRO A 300 -25.38 -10.28 -12.89
C PRO A 300 -24.16 -10.68 -12.05
N LEU A 301 -23.20 -9.77 -11.89
CA LEU A 301 -22.12 -9.93 -10.93
C LEU A 301 -22.61 -9.35 -9.60
N PRO A 302 -22.67 -10.14 -8.51
CA PRO A 302 -23.10 -9.65 -7.21
C PRO A 302 -22.33 -8.42 -6.77
N GLY A 303 -23.04 -7.44 -6.21
CA GLY A 303 -22.46 -6.19 -5.71
C GLY A 303 -21.87 -6.31 -4.30
N ASP A 304 -22.01 -7.46 -3.66
CA ASP A 304 -21.58 -7.73 -2.29
C ASP A 304 -20.88 -9.09 -2.16
N ALA A 305 -20.18 -9.27 -1.04
CA ALA A 305 -19.40 -10.47 -0.77
C ALA A 305 -20.29 -11.70 -0.52
N GLU A 306 -21.46 -11.52 0.09
CA GLU A 306 -22.42 -12.58 0.37
C GLU A 306 -22.98 -13.17 -0.93
N GLY A 307 -23.40 -12.32 -1.86
CA GLY A 307 -23.86 -12.71 -3.18
C GLY A 307 -22.74 -13.33 -4.01
N LEU A 308 -21.51 -12.82 -3.93
CA LEU A 308 -20.36 -13.43 -4.62
C LEU A 308 -20.05 -14.82 -4.07
N THR A 309 -20.16 -15.01 -2.75
CA THR A 309 -20.03 -16.33 -2.11
C THR A 309 -21.14 -17.28 -2.59
N ALA A 310 -22.39 -16.82 -2.66
CA ALA A 310 -23.51 -17.62 -3.14
C ALA A 310 -23.37 -18.01 -4.62
N LEU A 311 -22.89 -17.09 -5.47
CA LEU A 311 -22.57 -17.35 -6.87
C LEU A 311 -21.52 -18.47 -6.99
N ILE A 312 -20.42 -18.36 -6.25
CA ILE A 312 -19.35 -19.36 -6.26
C ILE A 312 -19.83 -20.69 -5.68
N ALA A 313 -20.64 -20.70 -4.63
CA ALA A 313 -21.18 -21.93 -4.05
C ALA A 313 -22.10 -22.68 -5.04
N ARG A 314 -22.84 -21.95 -5.87
CA ARG A 314 -23.71 -22.53 -6.89
C ARG A 314 -22.91 -23.14 -8.05
N GLU A 315 -21.89 -22.46 -8.54
CA GLU A 315 -21.15 -22.87 -9.75
C GLU A 315 -19.94 -23.76 -9.45
N HIS A 316 -19.30 -23.54 -8.32
CA HIS A 316 -18.08 -24.22 -7.89
C HIS A 316 -18.24 -24.71 -6.43
N PRO A 317 -19.17 -25.66 -6.17
CA PRO A 317 -19.53 -26.05 -4.81
C PRO A 317 -18.33 -26.56 -3.98
N GLY A 318 -17.34 -27.20 -4.61
CA GLY A 318 -16.09 -27.62 -3.95
C GLY A 318 -15.21 -26.48 -3.43
N SER A 319 -15.43 -25.25 -3.91
CA SER A 319 -14.74 -24.03 -3.46
C SER A 319 -15.60 -23.10 -2.61
N ALA A 320 -16.84 -23.47 -2.28
CA ALA A 320 -17.76 -22.61 -1.52
C ALA A 320 -17.17 -22.16 -0.17
N ALA A 321 -16.69 -23.11 0.63
CA ALA A 321 -16.08 -22.83 1.94
C ALA A 321 -14.78 -22.02 1.79
N GLY A 322 -13.97 -22.34 0.79
CA GLY A 322 -12.72 -21.63 0.48
C GLY A 322 -12.95 -20.17 0.07
N ALA A 323 -13.93 -19.92 -0.79
CA ALA A 323 -14.29 -18.57 -1.23
C ALA A 323 -14.85 -17.72 -0.09
N ALA A 324 -15.69 -18.29 0.77
CA ALA A 324 -16.17 -17.62 1.98
C ALA A 324 -15.01 -17.25 2.92
N ALA A 325 -14.08 -18.19 3.16
CA ALA A 325 -12.90 -17.95 3.98
C ALA A 325 -11.98 -16.88 3.38
N PHE A 326 -11.76 -16.90 2.06
CA PHE A 326 -11.00 -15.90 1.34
C PHE A 326 -11.62 -14.50 1.48
N LEU A 327 -12.93 -14.36 1.25
CA LEU A 327 -13.61 -13.08 1.32
C LEU A 327 -13.59 -12.52 2.74
N GLU A 328 -13.73 -13.35 3.77
CA GLU A 328 -13.60 -12.91 5.16
C GLU A 328 -12.16 -12.50 5.51
N GLU A 329 -11.15 -13.23 5.03
CA GLU A 329 -9.75 -12.85 5.23
C GLU A 329 -9.44 -11.51 4.53
N MET A 330 -9.90 -11.33 3.28
CA MET A 330 -9.74 -10.08 2.53
C MET A 330 -10.52 -8.92 3.16
N ARG A 331 -11.72 -9.17 3.71
CA ARG A 331 -12.46 -8.20 4.52
C ARG A 331 -11.69 -7.82 5.77
N GLY A 332 -10.99 -8.75 6.39
CA GLY A 332 -10.05 -8.50 7.48
C GLY A 332 -8.90 -7.58 7.06
N VAL A 333 -8.24 -7.86 5.93
CA VAL A 333 -7.18 -6.99 5.37
C VAL A 333 -7.72 -5.59 5.10
N HIS A 334 -8.89 -5.48 4.46
CA HIS A 334 -9.53 -4.20 4.17
C HIS A 334 -9.88 -3.43 5.45
N ARG A 335 -10.47 -4.08 6.46
CA ARG A 335 -10.78 -3.45 7.75
C ARG A 335 -9.52 -2.92 8.44
N ASP A 336 -8.45 -3.72 8.46
CA ASP A 336 -7.17 -3.35 9.06
C ASP A 336 -6.55 -2.14 8.34
N LEU A 337 -6.53 -2.16 7.00
CA LEU A 337 -5.99 -1.08 6.18
C LEU A 337 -6.77 0.23 6.31
N TYR A 338 -8.07 0.18 6.56
CA TYR A 338 -8.89 1.38 6.70
C TYR A 338 -9.22 1.74 8.16
N ARG A 339 -8.53 1.11 9.12
CA ARG A 339 -8.67 1.44 10.53
C ARG A 339 -8.35 2.91 10.79
N GLY A 340 -9.26 3.64 11.45
CA GLY A 340 -9.08 5.08 11.71
C GLY A 340 -9.19 5.99 10.48
N CYS A 341 -9.65 5.46 9.34
CA CYS A 341 -9.91 6.27 8.15
C CYS A 341 -11.02 7.31 8.40
N ALA A 342 -11.99 7.00 9.27
CA ALA A 342 -13.06 7.94 9.65
C ALA A 342 -12.53 9.26 10.28
N ASP A 343 -11.36 9.22 10.92
CA ASP A 343 -10.73 10.37 11.59
C ASP A 343 -9.66 11.05 10.71
N THR A 344 -9.07 10.30 9.80
CA THR A 344 -7.87 10.72 9.05
C THR A 344 -8.04 10.75 7.55
N GLY A 345 -9.15 10.27 7.00
CA GLY A 345 -9.42 10.09 5.57
C GLY A 345 -8.33 9.35 4.80
N LEU A 346 -7.45 8.61 5.49
CA LEU A 346 -6.32 7.89 4.92
C LEU A 346 -6.33 6.43 5.42
N PRO A 347 -5.82 5.48 4.64
CA PRO A 347 -5.52 4.15 5.14
C PRO A 347 -4.52 4.19 6.31
N HIS A 348 -4.66 3.24 7.24
CA HIS A 348 -3.77 3.04 8.38
C HIS A 348 -2.40 2.56 7.92
N ILE A 349 -1.48 3.51 7.77
CA ILE A 349 -0.10 3.24 7.40
C ILE A 349 0.79 3.69 8.57
N PRO A 350 1.53 2.77 9.22
CA PRO A 350 2.46 3.12 10.29
C PRO A 350 3.49 4.15 9.81
N ARG A 351 3.59 5.27 10.55
CA ARG A 351 4.48 6.41 10.20
C ARG A 351 5.73 6.50 11.09
N ASP A 352 5.73 5.84 12.24
CA ASP A 352 6.85 5.84 13.19
C ASP A 352 7.12 4.43 13.72
N VAL A 353 8.23 4.31 14.47
CA VAL A 353 8.68 3.03 15.01
C VAL A 353 7.66 2.43 15.95
N ALA A 354 7.01 3.24 16.80
CA ALA A 354 6.05 2.75 17.77
C ALA A 354 4.80 2.17 17.09
N ALA A 355 4.24 2.89 16.12
CA ALA A 355 3.12 2.44 15.30
C ALA A 355 3.47 1.14 14.54
N MET A 356 4.67 1.05 13.98
CA MET A 356 5.10 -0.15 13.25
C MET A 356 5.24 -1.37 14.18
N ARG A 357 5.69 -1.17 15.43
CA ARG A 357 5.76 -2.25 16.43
C ARG A 357 4.38 -2.73 16.86
N ALA A 358 3.41 -1.83 16.94
CA ALA A 358 2.04 -2.17 17.29
C ALA A 358 1.28 -2.82 16.12
N TYR A 359 1.65 -2.50 14.87
CA TYR A 359 0.93 -2.90 13.66
C TYR A 359 0.63 -4.41 13.54
N PRO A 360 1.53 -5.36 13.85
CA PRO A 360 1.21 -6.79 13.79
C PRO A 360 0.12 -7.23 14.77
N LEU A 361 -0.05 -6.51 15.88
CA LEU A 361 -1.06 -6.78 16.91
C LEU A 361 -2.36 -6.03 16.62
N GLU A 362 -2.24 -4.80 16.11
CA GLU A 362 -3.37 -3.93 15.81
C GLU A 362 -4.04 -4.25 14.47
N CYS A 363 -3.26 -4.67 13.48
CA CYS A 363 -3.67 -4.92 12.09
C CYS A 363 -3.12 -6.28 11.60
N PRO A 364 -3.49 -7.40 12.26
CA PRO A 364 -2.86 -8.69 12.04
C PRO A 364 -3.10 -9.28 10.64
N GLN A 365 -4.27 -9.05 10.02
CA GLN A 365 -4.54 -9.53 8.66
C GLN A 365 -3.74 -8.73 7.64
N ALA A 366 -3.74 -7.39 7.73
CA ALA A 366 -2.95 -6.57 6.82
C ALA A 366 -1.45 -6.86 6.94
N PHE A 367 -0.94 -7.07 8.16
CA PHE A 367 0.46 -7.45 8.38
C PHE A 367 0.80 -8.82 7.77
N ARG A 368 -0.07 -9.81 7.90
CA ARG A 368 0.12 -11.17 7.33
C ARG A 368 0.31 -11.15 5.81
N TRP A 369 -0.38 -10.24 5.13
CA TRP A 369 -0.45 -10.19 3.66
C TRP A 369 0.32 -9.01 3.04
N GLN A 370 1.02 -8.18 3.84
CA GLN A 370 1.65 -6.94 3.36
C GLN A 370 2.72 -7.16 2.28
N ASP A 371 3.43 -8.28 2.32
CA ASP A 371 4.56 -8.62 1.44
C ASP A 371 4.24 -9.86 0.56
N ARG A 372 2.95 -10.23 0.42
CA ARG A 372 2.49 -11.44 -0.28
C ARG A 372 1.62 -11.12 -1.49
N GLY A 373 1.62 -12.02 -2.47
CA GLY A 373 0.87 -11.84 -3.72
C GLY A 373 -0.64 -12.03 -3.55
N PHE A 374 -1.43 -11.32 -4.34
CA PHE A 374 -2.88 -11.52 -4.40
C PHE A 374 -3.25 -12.91 -4.92
N LEU A 375 -2.60 -13.35 -5.99
CA LEU A 375 -2.84 -14.69 -6.53
C LEU A 375 -2.49 -15.76 -5.50
N GLU A 376 -1.34 -15.63 -4.82
CA GLU A 376 -0.93 -16.51 -3.72
C GLU A 376 -2.00 -16.61 -2.63
N MET A 377 -2.63 -15.49 -2.26
CA MET A 377 -3.74 -15.48 -1.32
C MET A 377 -4.96 -16.25 -1.86
N LEU A 378 -5.33 -16.05 -3.12
CA LEU A 378 -6.41 -16.82 -3.75
C LEU A 378 -6.13 -18.32 -3.78
N GLU A 379 -4.94 -18.75 -4.20
CA GLU A 379 -4.60 -20.19 -4.28
C GLU A 379 -4.58 -20.84 -2.90
N HIS A 380 -4.24 -20.08 -1.85
CA HIS A 380 -4.24 -20.56 -0.48
C HIS A 380 -5.63 -20.99 0.00
N PHE A 381 -6.69 -20.30 -0.43
CA PHE A 381 -8.06 -20.54 0.04
C PHE A 381 -8.94 -21.25 -0.98
N VAL A 382 -8.73 -21.02 -2.27
CA VAL A 382 -9.66 -21.39 -3.35
C VAL A 382 -8.96 -22.32 -4.35
N PRO A 383 -9.23 -23.63 -4.31
CA PRO A 383 -8.56 -24.59 -5.17
C PRO A 383 -9.05 -24.55 -6.63
N ASP A 384 -10.33 -24.22 -6.87
CA ASP A 384 -10.91 -24.21 -8.22
C ASP A 384 -10.49 -22.97 -9.03
N ALA A 385 -10.04 -23.19 -10.27
CA ALA A 385 -9.59 -22.12 -11.14
C ALA A 385 -10.72 -21.19 -11.62
N GLY A 386 -11.93 -21.69 -11.84
CA GLY A 386 -13.09 -20.90 -12.22
C GLY A 386 -13.58 -19.99 -11.08
N ALA A 387 -13.61 -20.50 -9.85
CA ALA A 387 -13.89 -19.70 -8.66
C ALA A 387 -12.85 -18.59 -8.46
N ARG A 388 -11.56 -18.88 -8.67
CA ARG A 388 -10.50 -17.85 -8.64
C ARG A 388 -10.66 -16.81 -9.74
N ALA A 389 -11.13 -17.21 -10.93
CA ALA A 389 -11.41 -16.28 -12.02
C ALA A 389 -12.56 -15.30 -11.67
N LEU A 390 -13.62 -15.80 -11.01
CA LEU A 390 -14.71 -14.95 -10.51
C LEU A 390 -14.22 -13.93 -9.48
N LEU A 391 -13.41 -14.35 -8.51
CA LEU A 391 -12.81 -13.47 -7.50
C LEU A 391 -11.79 -12.48 -8.09
N SER A 392 -11.27 -12.78 -9.28
CA SER A 392 -10.35 -11.92 -10.03
C SER A 392 -11.08 -11.02 -11.05
N SER A 393 -12.42 -10.95 -11.01
CA SER A 393 -13.19 -10.26 -12.06
C SER A 393 -12.86 -8.77 -12.18
N LEU A 394 -12.44 -8.11 -11.10
CA LEU A 394 -12.16 -6.68 -11.05
C LEU A 394 -10.68 -6.30 -11.09
N THR A 395 -9.75 -7.25 -11.32
CA THR A 395 -8.29 -6.96 -11.35
C THR A 395 -7.90 -5.92 -12.40
N GLY A 396 -8.64 -5.85 -13.51
CA GLY A 396 -8.44 -4.85 -14.58
C GLY A 396 -8.64 -3.40 -14.16
N TYR A 397 -9.18 -3.14 -12.96
CA TYR A 397 -9.24 -1.79 -12.38
C TYR A 397 -7.85 -1.27 -11.95
N LEU A 398 -6.87 -2.17 -11.78
CA LEU A 398 -5.51 -1.80 -11.39
C LEU A 398 -4.47 -2.12 -12.45
N SER A 399 -4.59 -3.29 -13.09
CA SER A 399 -3.48 -3.83 -13.89
C SER A 399 -3.94 -4.85 -14.92
N ASP A 400 -3.22 -4.92 -16.03
CA ASP A 400 -3.24 -6.01 -17.02
C ASP A 400 -2.41 -7.23 -16.58
N ARG A 401 -1.68 -7.12 -15.46
CA ARG A 401 -0.77 -8.15 -14.90
C ARG A 401 -1.14 -8.50 -13.46
N PRO A 402 -2.16 -9.35 -13.23
CA PRO A 402 -2.62 -9.71 -11.90
C PRO A 402 -1.57 -10.45 -11.07
N GLU A 403 -0.61 -11.13 -11.69
CA GLU A 403 0.48 -11.86 -11.04
C GLU A 403 1.46 -10.96 -10.28
N ARG A 404 1.45 -9.66 -10.55
CA ARG A 404 2.31 -8.67 -9.88
C ARG A 404 1.59 -7.90 -8.76
N LEU A 405 0.29 -8.13 -8.56
CA LEU A 405 -0.49 -7.43 -7.54
C LEU A 405 -0.26 -8.06 -6.16
N GLY A 406 0.08 -7.22 -5.18
CA GLY A 406 0.09 -7.60 -3.77
C GLY A 406 -1.32 -7.74 -3.21
N ALA A 407 -1.49 -8.59 -2.19
CA ALA A 407 -2.80 -8.80 -1.55
C ALA A 407 -3.37 -7.50 -0.93
N THR A 408 -2.53 -6.67 -0.31
CA THR A 408 -2.94 -5.37 0.25
C THR A 408 -3.29 -4.33 -0.82
N GLN A 409 -2.69 -4.41 -2.01
CA GLN A 409 -3.05 -3.55 -3.14
C GLN A 409 -4.44 -3.87 -3.71
N MET A 410 -4.91 -5.12 -3.55
CA MET A 410 -6.24 -5.54 -3.98
C MET A 410 -7.34 -5.24 -2.96
N ALA A 411 -7.01 -4.93 -1.71
CA ALA A 411 -8.02 -4.66 -0.69
C ALA A 411 -8.99 -3.51 -1.07
N PRO A 412 -8.55 -2.36 -1.63
CA PRO A 412 -9.47 -1.34 -2.13
C PRO A 412 -10.41 -1.83 -3.25
N ILE A 413 -9.93 -2.75 -4.10
CA ILE A 413 -10.77 -3.36 -5.15
C ILE A 413 -11.83 -4.28 -4.54
N PHE A 414 -11.52 -4.99 -3.46
CA PHE A 414 -12.54 -5.71 -2.71
C PHE A 414 -13.48 -4.79 -1.92
N GLY A 415 -13.08 -3.54 -1.68
CA GLY A 415 -13.95 -2.47 -1.20
C GLY A 415 -15.22 -2.31 -2.04
N TYR A 416 -15.18 -2.59 -3.35
CA TYR A 416 -16.38 -2.59 -4.20
C TYR A 416 -17.42 -3.64 -3.81
N PHE A 417 -17.02 -4.74 -3.18
CA PHE A 417 -17.90 -5.79 -2.64
C PHE A 417 -18.22 -5.62 -1.15
N PHE A 418 -17.51 -4.75 -0.43
CA PHE A 418 -17.69 -4.56 1.02
C PHE A 418 -18.40 -3.26 1.36
N ASP A 419 -17.99 -2.16 0.73
CA ASP A 419 -18.53 -0.82 0.94
C ASP A 419 -19.41 -0.35 -0.23
N GLY A 420 -19.29 -1.00 -1.39
CA GLY A 420 -19.96 -0.65 -2.65
C GLY A 420 -19.13 0.31 -3.52
N GLY A 421 -19.48 0.34 -4.80
CA GLY A 421 -18.99 1.35 -5.75
C GLY A 421 -20.10 2.29 -6.18
N ALA A 422 -19.74 3.54 -6.46
CA ALA A 422 -20.70 4.54 -6.87
C ALA A 422 -20.20 5.41 -8.04
N TYR A 423 -21.16 5.95 -8.78
CA TYR A 423 -20.95 6.87 -9.88
C TYR A 423 -21.61 8.23 -9.53
N PRO A 424 -20.94 9.37 -9.81
CA PRO A 424 -21.50 10.68 -9.53
C PRO A 424 -22.61 11.04 -10.54
N GLU A 425 -23.77 11.46 -10.03
CA GLU A 425 -24.82 12.06 -10.86
C GLU A 425 -24.28 13.32 -11.58
N GLY A 426 -24.59 13.44 -12.86
CA GLY A 426 -24.09 14.45 -13.79
C GLY A 426 -22.77 14.07 -14.48
N GLY A 427 -22.18 12.93 -14.14
CA GLY A 427 -20.95 12.44 -14.72
C GLY A 427 -19.69 12.72 -13.90
N SER A 428 -18.57 12.12 -14.30
CA SER A 428 -17.33 12.15 -13.51
C SER A 428 -16.78 13.57 -13.30
N GLN A 429 -17.02 14.49 -14.23
CA GLN A 429 -16.68 15.93 -14.12
C GLN A 429 -17.18 16.55 -12.81
N ARG A 430 -18.32 16.10 -12.28
CA ARG A 430 -18.95 16.67 -11.08
C ARG A 430 -18.03 16.64 -9.85
N LEU A 431 -17.19 15.61 -9.74
CA LEU A 431 -16.22 15.50 -8.65
C LEU A 431 -15.13 16.57 -8.77
N ALA A 432 -14.58 16.78 -9.96
CA ALA A 432 -13.56 17.79 -10.21
C ALA A 432 -14.10 19.20 -9.98
N ASP A 433 -15.32 19.47 -10.46
CA ASP A 433 -15.98 20.76 -10.30
C ASP A 433 -16.22 21.10 -8.82
N ALA A 434 -16.67 20.13 -8.02
CA ALA A 434 -16.86 20.32 -6.57
C ALA A 434 -15.55 20.69 -5.85
N LEU A 435 -14.43 20.07 -6.23
CA LEU A 435 -13.12 20.42 -5.66
C LEU A 435 -12.66 21.81 -6.10
N VAL A 436 -12.91 22.20 -7.36
CA VAL A 436 -12.63 23.56 -7.84
C VAL A 436 -13.48 24.61 -7.12
N GLU A 437 -14.75 24.33 -6.87
CA GLU A 437 -15.62 25.17 -6.04
C GLU A 437 -15.02 25.36 -4.64
N ALA A 438 -14.58 24.28 -3.99
CA ALA A 438 -13.95 24.34 -2.67
C ALA A 438 -12.64 25.16 -2.67
N ILE A 439 -11.79 25.00 -3.68
CA ILE A 439 -10.54 25.76 -3.83
C ILE A 439 -10.86 27.26 -3.92
N ARG A 440 -11.78 27.65 -4.81
CA ARG A 440 -12.15 29.05 -5.03
C ARG A 440 -12.84 29.67 -3.83
N ALA A 441 -13.72 28.92 -3.16
CA ALA A 441 -14.40 29.37 -1.95
C ALA A 441 -13.41 29.70 -0.81
N ASN A 442 -12.25 29.03 -0.79
CA ASN A 442 -11.16 29.27 0.16
C ASN A 442 -10.06 30.19 -0.39
N GLY A 443 -10.34 30.97 -1.44
CA GLY A 443 -9.41 31.99 -1.97
C GLY A 443 -8.28 31.44 -2.83
N GLY A 444 -8.29 30.16 -3.18
CA GLY A 444 -7.39 29.57 -4.17
C GLY A 444 -7.78 29.91 -5.61
N GLU A 445 -6.80 29.89 -6.51
CA GLU A 445 -6.98 30.18 -7.93
C GLU A 445 -6.88 28.91 -8.77
N VAL A 446 -7.70 28.80 -9.82
CA VAL A 446 -7.63 27.71 -10.80
C VAL A 446 -7.62 28.32 -12.20
N ARG A 447 -6.47 28.26 -12.88
CA ARG A 447 -6.23 28.75 -14.24
C ARG A 447 -6.25 27.60 -15.23
N LEU A 448 -7.18 27.65 -16.17
CA LEU A 448 -7.33 26.69 -17.26
C LEU A 448 -6.55 27.18 -18.49
N ARG A 449 -6.29 26.30 -19.45
CA ARG A 449 -5.50 26.60 -20.67
C ARG A 449 -4.15 27.25 -20.37
N THR A 450 -3.54 26.89 -19.25
CA THR A 450 -2.26 27.44 -18.77
C THR A 450 -1.23 26.31 -18.67
N PRO A 451 -0.73 25.80 -19.81
CA PRO A 451 0.28 24.75 -19.80
C PRO A 451 1.58 25.25 -19.18
N VAL A 452 2.13 24.45 -18.25
CA VAL A 452 3.44 24.72 -17.62
C VAL A 452 4.55 24.22 -18.55
N ARG A 453 5.53 25.09 -18.80
CA ARG A 453 6.71 24.80 -19.61
C ARG A 453 7.79 24.09 -18.80
N ARG A 454 8.07 24.58 -17.59
CA ARG A 454 9.07 24.00 -16.68
C ARG A 454 8.83 24.42 -15.23
N ILE A 455 9.37 23.63 -14.31
CA ILE A 455 9.48 23.95 -12.88
C ILE A 455 10.79 24.72 -12.70
N LEU A 456 10.73 25.85 -12.00
CA LEU A 456 11.90 26.66 -11.70
C LEU A 456 12.63 26.05 -10.51
N VAL A 457 13.92 25.75 -10.69
CA VAL A 457 14.80 25.22 -9.63
C VAL A 457 15.87 26.25 -9.30
N GLU A 458 15.87 26.74 -8.06
CA GLU A 458 16.81 27.73 -7.53
C GLU A 458 17.46 27.15 -6.28
N ASP A 459 18.78 27.27 -6.12
CA ASP A 459 19.54 26.67 -5.01
C ASP A 459 19.21 25.18 -4.77
N GLY A 460 18.97 24.45 -5.86
CA GLY A 460 18.64 23.01 -5.82
C GLY A 460 17.22 22.68 -5.31
N ARG A 461 16.33 23.67 -5.11
CA ARG A 461 14.94 23.46 -4.69
C ARG A 461 13.94 24.02 -5.69
N ALA A 462 12.73 23.48 -5.71
CA ALA A 462 11.65 24.06 -6.50
C ALA A 462 11.24 25.43 -5.93
N ALA A 463 11.17 26.43 -6.79
CA ALA A 463 10.93 27.84 -6.45
C ALA A 463 9.74 28.47 -7.21
N GLY A 464 9.10 27.72 -8.09
CA GLY A 464 8.00 28.22 -8.91
C GLY A 464 7.87 27.46 -10.22
N VAL A 465 7.14 28.05 -11.17
CA VAL A 465 6.94 27.52 -12.52
C VAL A 465 7.03 28.62 -13.57
N GLU A 466 7.36 28.22 -14.79
CA GLU A 466 7.23 29.05 -15.99
C GLU A 466 6.15 28.45 -16.89
N THR A 467 5.17 29.24 -17.32
CA THR A 467 4.12 28.82 -18.26
C THR A 467 4.67 28.82 -19.71
N MET A 468 3.98 28.17 -20.64
CA MET A 468 4.36 28.19 -22.07
C MET A 468 4.39 29.60 -22.66
N ASP A 469 3.62 30.51 -22.07
CA ASP A 469 3.44 31.90 -22.45
C ASP A 469 4.59 32.79 -21.91
N GLY A 470 5.48 32.21 -21.09
CA GLY A 470 6.63 32.88 -20.48
C GLY A 470 6.35 33.55 -19.13
N GLU A 471 5.12 33.46 -18.60
CA GLU A 471 4.80 33.94 -17.25
C GLU A 471 5.57 33.11 -16.22
N ARG A 472 6.24 33.78 -15.27
CA ARG A 472 6.90 33.14 -14.13
C ARG A 472 6.08 33.35 -12.88
N ILE A 473 5.74 32.25 -12.20
CA ILE A 473 4.95 32.25 -10.98
C ILE A 473 5.82 31.67 -9.87
N ALA A 474 6.23 32.52 -8.92
CA ALA A 474 7.00 32.11 -7.75
C ALA A 474 6.14 31.28 -6.78
N ALA A 475 6.75 30.29 -6.13
CA ALA A 475 6.08 29.44 -5.17
C ALA A 475 7.05 28.96 -4.08
N ALA A 476 6.57 28.89 -2.83
CA ALA A 476 7.31 28.27 -1.73
C ALA A 476 7.44 26.74 -1.92
N ALA A 477 6.48 26.13 -2.62
CA ALA A 477 6.50 24.72 -3.02
C ALA A 477 5.70 24.50 -4.30
N VAL A 478 6.01 23.42 -5.02
CA VAL A 478 5.28 22.97 -6.21
C VAL A 478 4.74 21.57 -5.97
N ILE A 479 3.48 21.33 -6.31
CA ILE A 479 2.89 19.99 -6.36
C ILE A 479 2.61 19.65 -7.81
N SER A 480 3.27 18.62 -8.34
CA SER A 480 2.98 18.11 -9.68
C SER A 480 1.99 16.95 -9.61
N ASN A 481 0.85 17.11 -10.28
CA ASN A 481 -0.07 16.02 -10.62
C ASN A 481 0.09 15.58 -12.08
N VAL A 482 1.18 16.01 -12.74
CA VAL A 482 1.57 15.53 -14.06
C VAL A 482 2.18 14.14 -13.92
N ASP A 483 2.17 13.37 -15.00
CA ASP A 483 2.94 12.12 -15.12
C ASP A 483 4.33 12.27 -14.48
N ALA A 484 4.66 11.35 -13.57
CA ALA A 484 5.83 11.50 -12.71
C ALA A 484 7.14 11.49 -13.50
N ARG A 485 7.22 10.67 -14.56
CA ARG A 485 8.39 10.59 -15.42
C ARG A 485 8.58 11.90 -16.18
N ARG A 486 7.50 12.47 -16.74
CA ARG A 486 7.55 13.78 -17.40
C ARG A 486 7.86 14.92 -16.42
N THR A 487 7.30 14.87 -15.22
CA THR A 487 7.61 15.86 -14.18
C THR A 487 9.11 15.92 -13.91
N LEU A 488 9.72 14.76 -13.65
CA LEU A 488 11.11 14.66 -13.21
C LEU A 488 12.10 14.86 -14.36
N LEU A 489 11.85 14.26 -15.53
CA LEU A 489 12.80 14.30 -16.65
C LEU A 489 12.61 15.51 -17.58
N GLU A 490 11.39 16.03 -17.71
CA GLU A 490 11.08 17.11 -18.68
C GLU A 490 10.79 18.45 -17.99
N LEU A 491 9.88 18.49 -17.00
CA LEU A 491 9.49 19.76 -16.37
C LEU A 491 10.57 20.28 -15.40
N VAL A 492 11.18 19.40 -14.63
CA VAL A 492 12.31 19.72 -13.76
C VAL A 492 13.59 19.83 -14.59
N GLY A 493 13.85 18.86 -15.48
CA GLY A 493 15.10 18.73 -16.23
C GLY A 493 16.08 17.78 -15.53
N GLU A 494 16.70 16.89 -16.31
CA GLU A 494 17.62 15.87 -15.79
C GLU A 494 18.86 16.48 -15.11
N GLU A 495 19.26 17.68 -15.51
CA GLU A 495 20.38 18.44 -14.95
C GLU A 495 20.20 18.81 -13.47
N HIS A 496 18.95 18.79 -12.98
CA HIS A 496 18.61 19.08 -11.59
C HIS A 496 18.41 17.81 -10.75
N LEU A 497 18.66 16.62 -11.32
CA LEU A 497 18.54 15.34 -10.66
C LEU A 497 19.90 14.71 -10.40
N PRO A 498 20.07 13.95 -9.30
CA PRO A 498 21.20 13.04 -9.16
C PRO A 498 21.24 12.05 -10.34
N ALA A 499 22.43 11.75 -10.88
CA ALA A 499 22.58 10.90 -12.06
C ALA A 499 21.88 9.53 -11.92
N ASP A 500 22.08 8.86 -10.78
CA ASP A 500 21.45 7.58 -10.47
C ASP A 500 19.91 7.69 -10.42
N CYS A 501 19.38 8.80 -9.91
CA CYS A 501 17.94 9.05 -9.88
C CYS A 501 17.39 9.25 -11.30
N ALA A 502 18.08 10.02 -12.14
CA ALA A 502 17.69 10.21 -13.54
C ALA A 502 17.63 8.88 -14.30
N GLU A 503 18.62 8.00 -14.12
CA GLU A 503 18.60 6.65 -14.71
C GLU A 503 17.42 5.80 -14.23
N GLN A 504 17.16 5.80 -12.92
CA GLN A 504 15.99 5.11 -12.34
C GLN A 504 14.68 5.62 -12.95
N TYR A 505 14.53 6.94 -13.12
CA TYR A 505 13.33 7.54 -13.69
C TYR A 505 13.19 7.34 -15.19
N ARG A 506 14.29 7.22 -15.95
CA ARG A 506 14.24 6.79 -17.35
C ARG A 506 13.75 5.34 -17.47
N ALA A 507 14.13 4.48 -16.52
CA ALA A 507 13.72 3.08 -16.45
C ALA A 507 12.32 2.86 -15.86
N LEU A 508 11.66 3.90 -15.32
CA LEU A 508 10.29 3.79 -14.83
C LEU A 508 9.37 3.34 -15.96
N ARG A 509 8.61 2.27 -15.68
CA ARG A 509 7.71 1.68 -16.65
C ARG A 509 6.34 2.35 -16.55
N PRO A 510 5.81 2.89 -17.66
CA PRO A 510 4.40 3.24 -17.74
C PRO A 510 3.54 1.99 -17.57
N THR A 511 2.40 2.13 -16.90
CA THR A 511 1.41 1.06 -16.77
C THR A 511 0.65 0.82 -18.08
N THR A 512 -0.34 -0.08 -18.04
CA THR A 512 -1.29 -0.28 -19.15
C THR A 512 -1.96 1.03 -19.60
N SER A 513 -2.32 1.07 -20.88
CA SER A 513 -3.17 2.09 -21.49
C SER A 513 -4.54 1.47 -21.83
N ALA A 514 -5.35 2.13 -22.64
CA ALA A 514 -6.61 1.60 -23.14
C ALA A 514 -6.89 1.99 -24.59
N PHE A 515 -7.81 1.25 -25.20
CA PHE A 515 -8.54 1.63 -26.38
C PHE A 515 -10.02 1.82 -26.01
N LEU A 516 -10.58 3.00 -26.31
CA LEU A 516 -11.99 3.32 -26.06
C LEU A 516 -12.76 3.48 -27.35
N VAL A 517 -14.02 3.08 -27.32
CA VAL A 517 -15.03 3.43 -28.32
C VAL A 517 -16.23 4.01 -27.59
N THR A 518 -16.52 5.28 -27.81
CA THR A 518 -17.71 5.96 -27.27
C THR A 518 -18.80 5.98 -28.34
N LEU A 519 -20.01 5.59 -27.94
CA LEU A 519 -21.17 5.39 -28.81
C LEU A 519 -22.38 6.14 -28.25
N ALA A 520 -22.98 6.99 -29.07
CA ALA A 520 -24.34 7.50 -28.83
C ALA A 520 -25.31 6.53 -29.50
N LEU A 521 -26.24 5.97 -28.72
CA LEU A 521 -27.21 4.99 -29.20
C LEU A 521 -28.61 5.59 -29.17
N ASP A 522 -29.44 5.24 -30.15
CA ASP A 522 -30.87 5.57 -30.19
C ASP A 522 -31.76 4.57 -29.42
N ILE A 523 -31.13 3.61 -28.75
CA ILE A 523 -31.76 2.68 -27.82
C ILE A 523 -31.11 2.81 -26.45
N ARG A 524 -31.80 2.32 -25.43
CA ARG A 524 -31.25 2.02 -24.12
C ARG A 524 -31.10 0.50 -23.98
N PRO A 525 -29.88 -0.04 -24.10
CA PRO A 525 -29.64 -1.46 -23.85
C PRO A 525 -30.00 -1.85 -22.42
N ASP A 526 -30.59 -3.03 -22.25
CA ASP A 526 -30.85 -3.60 -20.93
C ASP A 526 -29.58 -4.31 -20.42
N LEU A 527 -28.66 -3.50 -19.91
CA LEU A 527 -27.38 -3.96 -19.37
C LEU A 527 -27.11 -3.31 -18.00
N PRO A 528 -26.42 -4.03 -17.09
CA PRO A 528 -25.77 -3.39 -15.95
C PRO A 528 -24.83 -2.28 -16.42
N ALA A 529 -24.67 -1.27 -15.57
CA ALA A 529 -23.89 -0.09 -15.95
C ALA A 529 -22.42 -0.39 -16.20
N MET A 530 -21.87 -1.42 -15.55
CA MET A 530 -20.56 -1.98 -15.89
C MET A 530 -20.73 -3.44 -16.28
N THR A 531 -20.42 -3.79 -17.53
CA THR A 531 -20.53 -5.17 -18.03
C THR A 531 -19.18 -5.65 -18.56
N PHE A 532 -18.65 -6.76 -18.03
CA PHE A 532 -17.34 -7.30 -18.38
C PHE A 532 -17.46 -8.44 -19.39
N LEU A 533 -16.90 -8.26 -20.59
CA LEU A 533 -16.83 -9.28 -21.65
C LEU A 533 -15.46 -9.95 -21.55
N LYS A 534 -15.36 -10.98 -20.71
CA LYS A 534 -14.08 -11.64 -20.39
C LYS A 534 -13.41 -12.26 -21.61
N ASP A 535 -14.19 -12.94 -22.46
CA ASP A 535 -13.67 -13.60 -23.66
C ASP A 535 -13.11 -12.60 -24.69
N ALA A 536 -13.66 -11.38 -24.72
CA ALA A 536 -13.19 -10.30 -25.58
C ALA A 536 -12.17 -9.37 -24.91
N GLY A 537 -11.84 -9.61 -23.63
CA GLY A 537 -10.89 -8.80 -22.86
C GLY A 537 -11.30 -7.33 -22.69
N MET A 538 -12.60 -7.02 -22.71
CA MET A 538 -13.10 -5.64 -22.65
C MET A 538 -14.24 -5.44 -21.64
N ALA A 539 -14.54 -4.19 -21.32
CA ALA A 539 -15.67 -3.77 -20.51
C ALA A 539 -16.56 -2.79 -21.27
N LEU A 540 -17.86 -2.85 -20.98
CA LEU A 540 -18.89 -1.91 -21.43
C LEU A 540 -19.27 -1.05 -20.23
N ALA A 541 -19.07 0.26 -20.32
CA ALA A 541 -19.52 1.24 -19.36
C ALA A 541 -20.72 1.99 -19.93
N LEU A 542 -21.86 1.87 -19.28
CA LEU A 542 -23.14 2.46 -19.63
C LEU A 542 -23.56 3.41 -18.51
N PRO A 543 -22.87 4.55 -18.29
CA PRO A 543 -23.18 5.46 -17.18
C PRO A 543 -24.61 6.02 -17.27
N SER A 544 -25.15 6.13 -18.49
CA SER A 544 -26.56 6.49 -18.71
C SER A 544 -27.58 5.49 -18.15
N ALA A 545 -27.16 4.28 -17.75
CA ALA A 545 -28.00 3.35 -17.00
C ALA A 545 -28.24 3.80 -15.56
N HIS A 546 -27.26 4.50 -14.95
CA HIS A 546 -27.40 5.17 -13.66
C HIS A 546 -28.14 6.48 -13.82
N ASP A 547 -27.63 7.32 -14.73
CA ASP A 547 -28.05 8.69 -14.84
C ASP A 547 -28.67 8.98 -16.20
N ALA A 548 -30.00 9.05 -16.22
CA ALA A 548 -30.77 9.37 -17.41
C ALA A 548 -30.51 10.79 -17.95
N THR A 549 -29.79 11.67 -17.22
CA THR A 549 -29.42 13.01 -17.71
C THR A 549 -28.25 13.00 -18.69
N LEU A 550 -27.51 11.88 -18.78
CA LEU A 550 -26.34 11.74 -19.65
C LEU A 550 -26.69 11.45 -21.11
N ALA A 551 -27.92 11.04 -21.40
CA ALA A 551 -28.42 10.80 -22.75
C ALA A 551 -29.88 11.23 -22.87
N PRO A 552 -30.39 11.51 -24.08
CA PRO A 552 -31.80 11.82 -24.28
C PRO A 552 -32.72 10.63 -23.91
N PRO A 553 -34.02 10.86 -23.64
CA PRO A 553 -34.96 9.78 -23.32
C PRO A 553 -34.97 8.68 -24.38
N GLY A 554 -34.90 7.42 -23.93
CA GLY A 554 -34.85 6.24 -24.81
C GLY A 554 -33.49 5.96 -25.47
N CYS A 555 -32.52 6.87 -25.32
CA CYS A 555 -31.18 6.76 -25.86
C CYS A 555 -30.16 6.36 -24.79
N ALA A 556 -28.92 6.07 -25.20
CA ALA A 556 -27.83 5.76 -24.28
C ALA A 556 -26.47 6.33 -24.73
N ALA A 557 -25.64 6.67 -23.74
CA ALA A 557 -24.22 6.92 -23.89
C ALA A 557 -23.45 5.69 -23.39
N LEU A 558 -22.78 4.99 -24.31
CA LEU A 558 -22.04 3.74 -24.06
C LEU A 558 -20.56 3.94 -24.36
N THR A 559 -19.69 3.43 -23.50
CA THR A 559 -18.24 3.36 -23.70
C THR A 559 -17.79 1.91 -23.69
N LEU A 560 -17.17 1.46 -24.78
CA LEU A 560 -16.43 0.20 -24.85
C LEU A 560 -14.98 0.47 -24.45
N MET A 561 -14.38 -0.34 -23.59
CA MET A 561 -13.02 -0.16 -23.11
C MET A 561 -12.26 -1.49 -23.13
N ARG A 562 -11.11 -1.52 -23.80
CA ARG A 562 -10.15 -2.64 -23.75
C ARG A 562 -8.81 -2.12 -23.24
N LEU A 563 -8.19 -2.82 -22.29
CA LEU A 563 -6.85 -2.47 -21.82
C LEU A 563 -5.81 -2.78 -22.91
N GLU A 564 -4.88 -1.87 -23.12
CA GLU A 564 -3.71 -2.06 -23.99
C GLU A 564 -2.49 -2.38 -23.10
N PRO A 565 -1.81 -3.53 -23.29
CA PRO A 565 -0.74 -3.96 -22.40
C PRO A 565 0.37 -2.93 -22.20
N ALA A 566 0.94 -2.91 -20.98
CA ALA A 566 2.04 -2.01 -20.66
C ALA A 566 3.29 -2.24 -21.54
N GLY A 567 3.94 -1.14 -21.96
CA GLY A 567 5.18 -1.16 -22.73
C GLY A 567 5.03 -1.12 -24.26
N GLY A 568 3.80 -1.03 -24.78
CA GLY A 568 3.57 -0.71 -26.18
C GLY A 568 3.82 0.77 -26.46
N ARG A 569 4.61 1.10 -27.50
CA ARG A 569 4.72 2.49 -27.96
C ARG A 569 3.37 2.96 -28.49
N PRO A 570 2.90 4.17 -28.12
CA PRO A 570 1.72 4.75 -28.73
C PRO A 570 1.85 4.79 -30.24
N TRP A 571 0.74 4.57 -30.93
CA TRP A 571 0.74 4.68 -32.39
C TRP A 571 1.08 6.10 -32.81
N ASP A 572 1.87 6.22 -33.86
CA ASP A 572 2.13 7.52 -34.47
C ASP A 572 0.83 8.09 -35.05
N ARG A 573 0.39 9.23 -34.52
CA ARG A 573 -0.83 9.92 -34.96
C ARG A 573 -0.67 10.57 -36.34
N SER A 574 0.56 10.77 -36.81
CA SER A 574 0.88 11.32 -38.12
C SER A 574 0.92 10.25 -39.21
N ALA A 575 0.95 8.96 -38.83
CA ALA A 575 0.96 7.85 -39.77
C ALA A 575 -0.30 7.87 -40.67
N PRO A 576 -0.17 7.71 -42.00
CA PRO A 576 -1.30 7.77 -42.93
C PRO A 576 -2.43 6.78 -42.61
N ASP A 577 -2.09 5.62 -42.03
CA ASP A 577 -3.03 4.56 -41.68
C ASP A 577 -3.61 4.68 -40.27
N TYR A 578 -3.20 5.65 -39.44
CA TYR A 578 -3.62 5.79 -38.04
C TYR A 578 -5.14 5.78 -37.87
N ARG A 579 -5.86 6.54 -38.70
CA ARG A 579 -7.33 6.61 -38.66
C ARG A 579 -7.98 5.29 -39.07
N ALA A 580 -7.48 4.66 -40.13
CA ALA A 580 -7.99 3.37 -40.60
C ALA A 580 -7.74 2.26 -39.57
N ARG A 581 -6.57 2.28 -38.90
CA ARG A 581 -6.25 1.36 -37.81
C ARG A 581 -7.18 1.54 -36.62
N LYS A 582 -7.45 2.78 -36.20
CA LYS A 582 -8.44 3.06 -35.14
C LYS A 582 -9.83 2.57 -35.50
N ALA A 583 -10.26 2.78 -36.75
CA ALA A 583 -11.55 2.29 -37.22
C ALA A 583 -11.64 0.77 -37.12
N ARG A 584 -10.62 0.02 -37.60
CA ARG A 584 -10.58 -1.45 -37.51
C ARG A 584 -10.67 -1.98 -36.08
N GLU A 585 -9.93 -1.39 -35.14
CA GLU A 585 -10.03 -1.80 -33.73
C GLU A 585 -11.42 -1.49 -33.15
N GLY A 586 -11.98 -0.33 -33.50
CA GLY A 586 -13.33 0.04 -33.08
C GLY A 586 -14.40 -0.89 -33.67
N ASP A 587 -14.26 -1.30 -34.93
CA ASP A 587 -15.15 -2.25 -35.59
C ASP A 587 -15.13 -3.60 -34.87
N ALA A 588 -13.93 -4.09 -34.53
CA ALA A 588 -13.77 -5.35 -33.78
C ALA A 588 -14.42 -5.28 -32.39
N MET A 589 -14.28 -4.15 -31.67
CA MET A 589 -14.91 -3.97 -30.36
C MET A 589 -16.43 -3.87 -30.46
N ILE A 590 -16.97 -3.17 -31.49
CA ILE A 590 -18.41 -3.10 -31.73
C ILE A 590 -18.98 -4.48 -32.08
N ALA A 591 -18.31 -5.23 -32.95
CA ALA A 591 -18.71 -6.59 -33.31
C ALA A 591 -18.77 -7.51 -32.08
N ALA A 592 -17.79 -7.42 -31.18
CA ALA A 592 -17.79 -8.20 -29.95
C ALA A 592 -18.85 -7.71 -28.94
N ALA A 593 -19.15 -6.41 -28.89
CA ALA A 593 -20.25 -5.87 -28.07
C ALA A 593 -21.64 -6.28 -28.58
N ALA A 594 -21.77 -6.57 -29.88
CA ALA A 594 -23.02 -7.05 -30.48
C ALA A 594 -23.48 -8.41 -29.92
N ALA A 595 -22.60 -9.16 -29.25
CA ALA A 595 -22.95 -10.39 -28.55
C ALA A 595 -23.94 -10.17 -27.39
N VAL A 596 -23.97 -8.97 -26.80
CA VAL A 596 -24.89 -8.61 -25.70
C VAL A 596 -25.80 -7.44 -26.02
N ILE A 597 -25.57 -6.74 -27.13
CA ILE A 597 -26.47 -5.71 -27.67
C ILE A 597 -26.81 -6.11 -29.11
N PRO A 598 -27.91 -6.86 -29.33
CA PRO A 598 -28.31 -7.28 -30.65
C PRO A 598 -28.44 -6.09 -31.61
N ASP A 599 -27.99 -6.27 -32.85
CA ASP A 599 -28.03 -5.24 -33.90
C ASP A 599 -27.36 -3.90 -33.52
N LEU A 600 -26.40 -3.89 -32.58
CA LEU A 600 -25.72 -2.68 -32.07
C LEU A 600 -25.34 -1.69 -33.17
N GLU A 601 -24.73 -2.16 -34.26
CA GLU A 601 -24.30 -1.33 -35.39
C GLU A 601 -25.42 -0.47 -35.97
N ARG A 602 -26.64 -1.00 -36.00
CA ARG A 602 -27.81 -0.30 -36.54
C ARG A 602 -28.25 0.83 -35.64
N HIS A 603 -27.88 0.84 -34.36
CA HIS A 603 -28.34 1.80 -33.35
C HIS A 603 -27.35 2.94 -33.07
N ILE A 604 -26.18 2.92 -33.71
CA ILE A 604 -25.13 3.92 -33.50
C ILE A 604 -25.48 5.22 -34.23
N LEU A 605 -25.72 6.29 -33.48
CA LEU A 605 -25.92 7.65 -33.98
C LEU A 605 -24.61 8.44 -34.09
N HIS A 606 -23.67 8.16 -33.18
CA HIS A 606 -22.35 8.76 -33.16
C HIS A 606 -21.33 7.78 -32.60
N ARG A 607 -20.11 7.84 -33.14
CA ARG A 607 -18.98 7.00 -32.72
C ARG A 607 -17.72 7.84 -32.65
N GLN A 608 -16.94 7.63 -31.60
CA GLN A 608 -15.59 8.21 -31.47
C GLN A 608 -14.66 7.23 -30.73
N GLU A 609 -13.49 6.96 -31.31
CA GLU A 609 -12.47 6.13 -30.69
C GLU A 609 -11.35 6.94 -30.03
N ALA A 610 -10.71 6.36 -29.01
CA ALA A 610 -9.48 6.83 -28.40
C ALA A 610 -8.49 5.67 -28.25
N SER A 611 -7.21 5.91 -28.54
CA SER A 611 -6.12 4.94 -28.35
C SER A 611 -5.10 5.45 -27.32
N ALA A 612 -4.08 4.66 -26.97
CA ALA A 612 -2.95 5.13 -26.15
C ALA A 612 -2.39 6.48 -26.63
N ALA A 613 -2.26 6.69 -27.94
CA ALA A 613 -1.80 7.97 -28.51
C ALA A 613 -2.79 9.13 -28.32
N THR A 614 -4.08 8.83 -28.10
CA THR A 614 -5.08 9.83 -27.71
C THR A 614 -4.88 10.23 -26.25
N PHE A 615 -4.67 9.27 -25.35
CA PHE A 615 -4.38 9.54 -23.94
C PHE A 615 -3.06 10.28 -23.74
N ALA A 616 -1.99 9.88 -24.42
CA ALA A 616 -0.70 10.58 -24.37
C ALA A 616 -0.82 12.06 -24.78
N ARG A 617 -1.73 12.38 -25.71
CA ARG A 617 -1.96 13.75 -26.17
C ARG A 617 -2.80 14.57 -25.18
N TYR A 618 -3.92 14.01 -24.70
CA TYR A 618 -4.90 14.78 -23.93
C TYR A 618 -4.68 14.73 -22.42
N ALA A 619 -4.18 13.60 -21.90
CA ALA A 619 -3.85 13.44 -20.48
C ALA A 619 -2.35 13.68 -20.20
N HIS A 620 -1.55 13.90 -21.25
CA HIS A 620 -0.11 14.17 -21.14
C HIS A 620 0.67 13.08 -20.38
N THR A 621 0.21 11.83 -20.44
CA THR A 621 0.85 10.68 -19.78
C THR A 621 1.88 10.00 -20.67
N THR A 622 2.95 9.48 -20.06
CA THR A 622 3.98 8.72 -20.79
C THR A 622 3.34 7.48 -21.41
N ASP A 623 3.55 7.31 -22.71
CA ASP A 623 3.00 6.22 -23.52
C ASP A 623 1.46 6.06 -23.44
N GLY A 624 0.74 7.09 -23.00
CA GLY A 624 -0.70 7.04 -22.83
C GLY A 624 -1.16 6.19 -21.65
N ALA A 625 -0.28 5.91 -20.68
CA ALA A 625 -0.64 5.16 -19.48
C ALA A 625 -1.83 5.81 -18.75
N ILE A 626 -2.80 4.97 -18.35
CA ILE A 626 -4.02 5.42 -17.65
C ILE A 626 -3.93 5.22 -16.13
N TYR A 627 -2.96 4.43 -15.67
CA TYR A 627 -2.74 4.09 -14.25
C TYR A 627 -1.37 4.53 -13.73
N GLY A 628 -0.69 5.44 -14.43
CA GLY A 628 0.59 6.03 -14.00
C GLY A 628 1.80 5.14 -14.29
N VAL A 629 2.63 4.90 -13.26
CA VAL A 629 3.90 4.18 -13.37
C VAL A 629 3.99 3.05 -12.35
N ASP A 630 4.77 2.03 -12.67
CA ASP A 630 5.04 0.90 -11.78
C ASP A 630 6.57 0.75 -11.52
N PRO A 631 7.04 0.83 -10.27
CA PRO A 631 6.26 1.06 -9.05
C PRO A 631 5.78 2.52 -8.91
N ALA A 632 4.71 2.73 -8.15
CA ALA A 632 4.24 4.07 -7.78
C ALA A 632 5.27 4.79 -6.90
N LEU A 633 5.48 6.08 -7.13
CA LEU A 633 6.50 6.89 -6.46
C LEU A 633 6.03 7.44 -5.10
N PRO A 634 6.95 7.78 -4.18
CA PRO A 634 6.61 8.53 -2.98
C PRO A 634 6.17 9.96 -3.32
N ALA A 635 5.44 10.61 -2.39
CA ALA A 635 4.95 11.97 -2.59
C ALA A 635 6.07 13.03 -2.59
N LYS A 636 7.17 12.86 -1.84
CA LYS A 636 8.33 13.77 -1.90
C LYS A 636 9.24 13.35 -3.05
N SER A 637 9.65 14.30 -3.88
CA SER A 637 10.62 14.08 -4.94
C SER A 637 12.06 14.31 -4.47
N PRO A 638 13.10 13.94 -5.27
CA PRO A 638 14.49 14.27 -4.97
C PRO A 638 14.80 15.76 -4.98
N VAL A 639 13.93 16.59 -5.58
CA VAL A 639 14.07 18.05 -5.57
C VAL A 639 13.30 18.58 -4.35
N PRO A 640 13.97 19.18 -3.35
CA PRO A 640 13.31 19.80 -2.21
C PRO A 640 12.26 20.82 -2.65
N GLY A 641 11.12 20.85 -1.96
CA GLY A 641 10.00 21.73 -2.30
C GLY A 641 9.12 21.24 -3.45
N LEU A 642 9.48 20.17 -4.15
CA LEU A 642 8.63 19.53 -5.17
C LEU A 642 8.00 18.24 -4.62
N LEU A 643 6.67 18.22 -4.63
CA LEU A 643 5.86 17.04 -4.32
C LEU A 643 5.16 16.49 -5.57
N LEU A 644 4.85 15.20 -5.54
CA LEU A 644 4.11 14.48 -6.56
C LEU A 644 2.74 14.06 -6.01
N ALA A 645 1.72 14.09 -6.87
CA ALA A 645 0.38 13.56 -6.60
C ALA A 645 -0.19 12.85 -7.84
N GLY A 646 -1.27 12.09 -7.67
CA GLY A 646 -1.97 11.40 -8.76
C GLY A 646 -1.70 9.89 -8.83
N GLY A 647 -2.05 9.27 -9.96
CA GLY A 647 -2.11 7.81 -10.10
C GLY A 647 -0.75 7.10 -10.17
N GLY A 648 0.32 7.82 -10.54
CA GLY A 648 1.70 7.30 -10.51
C GLY A 648 2.39 7.44 -9.15
N VAL A 649 1.65 7.87 -8.12
CA VAL A 649 2.17 8.17 -6.78
C VAL A 649 1.45 7.27 -5.78
N PHE A 650 2.18 6.75 -4.80
CA PHE A 650 1.65 5.89 -3.76
C PHE A 650 0.40 6.52 -3.12
N PRO A 651 -0.72 5.77 -2.99
CA PRO A 651 -0.81 4.32 -3.09
C PRO A 651 -0.99 3.74 -4.50
N GLY A 652 -1.20 4.56 -5.53
CA GLY A 652 -1.33 4.11 -6.92
C GLY A 652 -2.53 4.72 -7.66
N PRO A 653 -3.10 4.00 -8.64
CA PRO A 653 -4.14 4.51 -9.53
C PRO A 653 -5.57 4.41 -8.97
N GLY A 654 -6.50 5.10 -9.63
CA GLY A 654 -7.90 5.18 -9.24
C GLY A 654 -8.24 6.48 -8.51
N VAL A 655 -9.53 6.85 -8.49
CA VAL A 655 -9.98 8.12 -7.87
C VAL A 655 -9.65 8.17 -6.39
N GLU A 656 -9.97 7.09 -5.64
CA GLU A 656 -9.67 7.01 -4.21
C GLU A 656 -8.17 7.11 -3.92
N ALA A 657 -7.35 6.39 -4.68
CA ALA A 657 -5.90 6.44 -4.53
C ALA A 657 -5.31 7.81 -4.87
N CYS A 658 -5.83 8.48 -5.90
CA CYS A 658 -5.48 9.87 -6.22
C CYS A 658 -5.84 10.84 -5.09
N VAL A 659 -7.01 10.67 -4.46
CA VAL A 659 -7.40 11.45 -3.27
C VAL A 659 -6.39 11.23 -2.13
N ILE A 660 -6.02 9.96 -1.86
CA ILE A 660 -5.02 9.63 -0.83
C ILE A 660 -3.68 10.27 -1.16
N SER A 661 -3.19 10.19 -2.41
CA SER A 661 -1.89 10.75 -2.79
C SER A 661 -1.88 12.28 -2.73
N GLY A 662 -2.94 12.95 -3.19
CA GLY A 662 -3.11 14.39 -3.06
C GLY A 662 -3.13 14.86 -1.60
N ARG A 663 -3.84 14.14 -0.73
CA ARG A 663 -3.84 14.43 0.71
C ARG A 663 -2.47 14.27 1.34
N ARG A 664 -1.72 13.22 0.98
CA ARG A 664 -0.35 13.03 1.46
C ARG A 664 0.57 14.17 1.03
N ALA A 665 0.42 14.69 -0.19
CA ALA A 665 1.17 15.86 -0.65
C ALA A 665 0.83 17.11 0.18
N ALA A 666 -0.45 17.36 0.48
CA ALA A 666 -0.85 18.46 1.36
C ALA A 666 -0.31 18.29 2.80
N GLU A 667 -0.47 17.11 3.42
CA GLU A 667 0.03 16.83 4.77
C GLU A 667 1.55 16.97 4.89
N ALA A 668 2.29 16.71 3.81
CA ALA A 668 3.75 16.89 3.78
C ALA A 668 4.18 18.36 3.80
N LEU A 669 3.29 19.32 3.51
CA LEU A 669 3.55 20.76 3.59
C LEU A 669 3.04 21.39 4.90
N VAL A 670 1.80 21.09 5.32
CA VAL A 670 1.16 21.76 6.48
C VAL A 670 1.09 20.90 7.74
N GLY A 671 1.48 19.64 7.65
CA GLY A 671 1.38 18.66 8.73
C GLY A 671 -0.04 18.07 8.91
N PRO A 672 -0.14 16.87 9.51
CA PRO A 672 -1.40 16.12 9.60
C PRO A 672 -2.45 16.77 10.52
N ALA A 673 -2.02 17.48 11.57
CA ALA A 673 -2.95 18.13 12.51
C ALA A 673 -3.69 19.32 11.90
N ARG A 674 -3.02 20.11 11.05
CA ARG A 674 -3.61 21.30 10.41
C ARG A 674 -4.40 20.97 9.16
N ALA A 675 -3.97 19.95 8.41
CA ALA A 675 -4.81 19.35 7.36
C ALA A 675 -6.15 18.81 7.91
N ARG A 676 -6.23 18.49 9.21
CA ARG A 676 -7.45 18.03 9.91
C ARG A 676 -8.25 19.13 10.62
N GLN A 677 -7.67 20.30 10.93
CA GLN A 677 -8.36 21.38 11.66
C GLN A 677 -9.57 21.98 10.89
N ALA A 678 -9.72 21.62 9.61
CA ALA A 678 -10.89 21.90 8.76
C ALA A 678 -12.23 21.39 9.36
N GLU A 679 -12.25 20.33 10.18
CA GLU A 679 -13.49 19.85 10.81
C GLU A 679 -13.92 20.66 12.05
N GLY A 680 -12.97 21.27 12.76
CA GLY A 680 -13.24 21.97 14.02
C GLY A 680 -13.88 23.34 13.82
N GLY A 681 -13.48 24.06 12.78
CA GLY A 681 -13.98 25.41 12.49
C GLY A 681 -15.44 25.44 12.01
N ARG A 682 -15.90 24.39 11.34
CA ARG A 682 -17.27 24.29 10.78
C ARG A 682 -18.28 23.56 11.66
N ARG A 683 -17.86 22.91 12.75
CA ARG A 683 -18.78 22.44 13.81
C ARG A 683 -19.18 23.56 14.79
N ALA A 684 -18.43 24.67 14.77
CA ALA A 684 -18.65 25.82 15.65
C ALA A 684 -19.38 26.99 14.97
N ALA A 685 -19.66 26.88 13.67
CA ALA A 685 -20.49 27.79 12.87
C ALA A 685 -21.70 27.01 12.35
#